data_AF-A0AA41FY31-F1
#
_entry.id   AF-A0AA41FY31-F1
#
_cell.length_a   1.000
_cell.length_b   1.000
_cell.length_c   1.000
_cell.angle_alpha   90.00
_cell.angle_beta   90.00
_cell.angle_gamma   90.00
#
_symmetry.space_group_name_H-M   'P 1'
#
loop_
_entity.id
_entity.type
_entity.pdbx_description
1 polymer ?
#
loop_
_entity_poly.entity_id
_entity_poly.type
_entity_poly.pdbx_seq_one_letter_code
_entity_poly.pdbx_strand_id
1 'polypeptide(L)'
;MSDDHTVSDDGLRTYRRTFLKATGAATATVAAGAGLGTAAAQGDVDALLSELTLEQKAGQMTQVAISSFEPEPEESNVPDSFGVDTVGEYFSELGVGSILSGGAAPPSFDADSVVQGINALQQYNLDNTEHAIPFLYGVDATHGNGLLEGATVFPQRLNMGATRDLDLVEEAERHTSDATASMGAHWTFAPTTDLQRDPRWGRFFEGISEDPKLEGDFSRARARGLEDDDRLAACVKHFAAYSIPNNGNDRAPASTSLRDLRTNILPPYREALEAEPGTVMVNSGAINGVPAHASEWLLTTLLRETYGFEGLVVSDWDDLNRMLTNHDYAPDFRTATKLAINAGVDMYMIGNGGSAPGPVQFIDTVVSLVEDGEIPMERIDEAVRRVLELKVDLGLFESPTVDEGRIGNVLGGAQDASETMAKESLVLLKNAEETLPLSGDENVLLTGPGVDGDGNNTRALMQHGGWTLGWQGASAGGPYPRQNLLVDELQSRVGSLTHVPTTYENTTWYAGQGDGENQQSDENGNFDFTDEQRSQVESAAPDADAVVVVLGEGTHNEGFGDRDELVLDEAQQDLLATVTEAADDATPIVGVFLAGSPRGSPDTFDQLDAALFAGQPGSDGGVAIADTLVGNYNPSGKLAFSWPDNVGTTPVQYNRYEPTSTGGTDNTALFEFGHGLSYTSFEYGSVSVTPPTVGNPANKSEVTVSVEVTNAGDRAGEHVVEVFNTQSYGSVLQPRRRLLGYERVALDAGETTTVDVTADLTALEVVPGNVLALAPKAVEAAEYELTVGQDGPTATLTVKNTASITDPDPVPGRETDAGDGPGRSDEAADGNQGNGGGNDERRDPTMDDVVDLLDEVRRTS
;
A
#
# COMPACT_ATOMS: atom_id res chain seq x y z
N MET A 1 -1.03 63.91 14.00
CA MET A 1 -1.21 64.63 12.72
C MET A 1 -1.73 63.57 11.77
N SER A 2 -3.05 63.35 11.70
CA SER A 2 -4.01 64.04 10.80
C SER A 2 -3.68 63.65 9.35
N ASP A 3 -4.52 62.97 8.56
CA ASP A 3 -5.98 63.01 8.38
C ASP A 3 -6.43 61.66 7.76
N ASP A 4 -7.50 61.00 8.21
CA ASP A 4 -8.94 61.23 7.96
C ASP A 4 -9.42 60.72 6.59
N HIS A 5 -10.14 59.60 6.59
CA HIS A 5 -11.29 59.36 5.71
C HIS A 5 -12.29 58.40 6.37
N THR A 6 -13.22 59.02 7.10
CA THR A 6 -14.66 58.75 7.22
C THR A 6 -15.25 57.37 6.85
N VAL A 7 -15.84 56.80 7.89
CA VAL A 7 -16.82 55.71 7.98
C VAL A 7 -18.16 56.09 7.30
N SER A 8 -18.78 55.13 6.61
CA SER A 8 -20.25 55.04 6.52
C SER A 8 -20.69 53.69 7.08
N ASP A 9 -21.40 53.77 8.20
CA ASP A 9 -22.09 52.68 8.88
C ASP A 9 -23.59 52.92 8.67
N ASP A 10 -24.27 51.98 8.01
CA ASP A 10 -25.69 51.72 8.25
C ASP A 10 -26.12 50.37 7.62
N GLY A 11 -26.54 49.41 8.46
CA GLY A 11 -27.71 48.59 8.11
C GLY A 11 -27.61 47.06 8.07
N LEU A 12 -27.17 46.43 9.15
CA LEU A 12 -27.58 45.11 9.69
C LEU A 12 -28.82 44.38 9.08
N ARG A 13 -28.65 43.05 8.89
CA ARG A 13 -29.59 41.95 9.21
C ARG A 13 -30.85 41.67 8.34
N THR A 14 -30.72 40.56 7.60
CA THR A 14 -31.62 39.36 7.57
C THR A 14 -32.88 39.28 6.68
N TYR A 15 -32.98 38.09 6.05
CA TYR A 15 -34.13 37.30 5.56
C TYR A 15 -34.71 37.58 4.15
N ARG A 16 -34.62 36.56 3.26
CA ARG A 16 -35.72 35.58 3.03
C ARG A 16 -35.39 34.52 1.95
N ARG A 17 -34.96 33.34 2.43
CA ARG A 17 -35.49 32.01 2.07
C ARG A 17 -36.92 32.12 1.51
N THR A 18 -37.13 31.62 0.30
CA THR A 18 -38.48 31.37 -0.24
C THR A 18 -38.78 29.89 -0.06
N PHE A 19 -39.29 29.53 1.12
CA PHE A 19 -40.01 28.28 1.31
C PHE A 19 -41.29 28.60 2.08
N LEU A 20 -42.42 28.60 1.36
CA LEU A 20 -43.74 28.80 1.94
C LEU A 20 -44.48 27.46 1.87
N LYS A 21 -44.40 26.72 2.99
CA LYS A 21 -45.39 25.70 3.36
C LYS A 21 -46.78 26.33 3.30
N ALA A 22 -47.62 25.86 2.39
CA ALA A 22 -49.07 25.95 2.53
C ALA A 22 -49.56 24.56 2.97
N THR A 23 -49.86 24.47 4.27
CA THR A 23 -50.61 23.39 4.90
C THR A 23 -52.02 23.29 4.28
N GLY A 24 -52.36 22.11 3.78
CA GLY A 24 -53.72 21.79 3.33
C GLY A 24 -53.88 20.35 2.86
N ALA A 25 -54.54 19.53 3.69
CA ALA A 25 -54.99 18.15 3.48
C ALA A 25 -53.96 17.03 3.72
N ALA A 26 -53.85 16.66 5.01
CA ALA A 26 -53.54 15.29 5.41
C ALA A 26 -54.65 14.34 4.91
N THR A 27 -54.27 13.35 4.10
CA THR A 27 -54.51 11.91 4.27
C THR A 27 -54.12 11.18 2.97
N ALA A 28 -52.87 10.72 2.88
CA ALA A 28 -52.44 9.54 2.12
C ALA A 28 -50.93 9.28 2.34
N THR A 29 -50.52 8.98 3.57
CA THR A 29 -49.17 8.47 3.86
C THR A 29 -49.24 7.50 5.01
N VAL A 30 -49.25 6.20 4.72
CA VAL A 30 -48.79 5.12 5.64
C VAL A 30 -48.26 3.89 4.86
N ALA A 31 -48.47 3.75 3.54
CA ALA A 31 -48.09 2.50 2.86
C ALA A 31 -46.64 2.46 2.31
N ALA A 32 -46.06 3.58 1.85
CA ALA A 32 -44.75 3.56 1.18
C ALA A 32 -43.55 3.53 2.16
N GLY A 33 -43.56 4.35 3.21
CA GLY A 33 -42.47 4.37 4.21
C GLY A 33 -42.43 3.14 5.14
N ALA A 34 -43.47 2.31 5.15
CA ALA A 34 -43.46 1.06 5.91
C ALA A 34 -42.74 -0.09 5.18
N GLY A 35 -42.61 -0.02 3.84
CA GLY A 35 -41.91 -1.01 3.01
C GLY A 35 -40.39 -0.85 3.08
N LEU A 36 -39.90 0.35 2.78
CA LEU A 36 -38.49 0.76 2.89
C LEU A 36 -37.89 0.43 4.26
N GLY A 37 -38.54 0.84 5.35
CA GLY A 37 -38.07 0.54 6.71
C GLY A 37 -38.06 -0.95 7.05
N THR A 38 -38.90 -1.78 6.40
CA THR A 38 -38.87 -3.25 6.57
C THR A 38 -37.83 -3.94 5.68
N ALA A 39 -37.52 -3.40 4.50
CA ALA A 39 -36.47 -3.90 3.62
C ALA A 39 -35.08 -3.58 4.19
N ALA A 40 -34.87 -2.36 4.67
CA ALA A 40 -33.66 -1.96 5.39
C ALA A 40 -33.45 -2.83 6.63
N ALA A 41 -34.47 -3.03 7.46
CA ALA A 41 -34.36 -3.90 8.64
C ALA A 41 -34.11 -5.39 8.33
N GLN A 42 -34.21 -5.83 7.06
CA GLN A 42 -33.96 -7.20 6.62
C GLN A 42 -32.71 -7.34 5.73
N GLY A 43 -32.04 -6.23 5.37
CA GLY A 43 -30.96 -6.25 4.39
C GLY A 43 -31.39 -6.73 2.99
N ASP A 44 -32.65 -6.51 2.60
CA ASP A 44 -33.16 -6.95 1.29
C ASP A 44 -32.69 -5.97 0.19
N VAL A 45 -31.55 -6.28 -0.41
CA VAL A 45 -30.88 -5.45 -1.42
C VAL A 45 -31.77 -5.20 -2.64
N ASP A 46 -32.50 -6.22 -3.12
CA ASP A 46 -33.39 -6.08 -4.28
C ASP A 46 -34.55 -5.13 -3.99
N ALA A 47 -35.15 -5.25 -2.80
CA ALA A 47 -36.21 -4.35 -2.36
C ALA A 47 -35.69 -2.91 -2.23
N LEU A 48 -34.55 -2.71 -1.55
CA LEU A 48 -33.93 -1.40 -1.39
C LEU A 48 -33.61 -0.74 -2.74
N LEU A 49 -32.96 -1.46 -3.65
CA LEU A 49 -32.65 -0.95 -4.99
C LEU A 49 -33.89 -0.54 -5.78
N SER A 50 -35.01 -1.26 -5.61
CA SER A 50 -36.25 -0.95 -6.30
C SER A 50 -36.97 0.29 -5.76
N GLU A 51 -36.71 0.66 -4.51
CA GLU A 51 -37.39 1.75 -3.81
C GLU A 51 -36.58 3.05 -3.78
N LEU A 52 -35.24 2.99 -3.88
CA LEU A 52 -34.37 4.17 -3.92
C LEU A 52 -34.56 5.00 -5.19
N THR A 53 -34.59 6.32 -5.05
CA THR A 53 -34.53 7.24 -6.19
C THR A 53 -33.13 7.27 -6.82
N LEU A 54 -33.00 7.85 -8.00
CA LEU A 54 -31.70 7.99 -8.67
C LEU A 54 -30.73 8.86 -7.83
N GLU A 55 -31.23 9.92 -7.21
CA GLU A 55 -30.45 10.78 -6.32
C GLU A 55 -29.94 10.00 -5.10
N GLN A 56 -30.81 9.19 -4.47
CA GLN A 56 -30.43 8.37 -3.32
C GLN A 56 -29.41 7.29 -3.70
N LYS A 57 -29.54 6.72 -4.90
CA LYS A 57 -28.56 5.79 -5.47
C LYS A 57 -27.20 6.46 -5.68
N ALA A 58 -27.17 7.65 -6.27
CA ALA A 58 -25.94 8.43 -6.41
C ALA A 58 -25.34 8.82 -5.04
N GLY A 59 -26.19 9.10 -4.04
CA GLY A 59 -25.78 9.27 -2.64
C GLY A 59 -25.04 8.05 -2.10
N GLN A 60 -25.55 6.84 -2.34
CA GLN A 60 -24.88 5.59 -1.93
C GLN A 60 -23.51 5.37 -2.61
N MET A 61 -23.30 5.91 -3.82
CA MET A 61 -22.01 5.89 -4.54
C MET A 61 -21.02 6.96 -4.05
N THR A 62 -21.40 7.77 -3.07
CA THR A 62 -20.60 8.90 -2.58
C THR A 62 -19.89 8.51 -1.29
N GLN A 63 -18.59 8.82 -1.20
CA GLN A 63 -17.82 8.79 0.02
C GLN A 63 -17.20 10.17 0.31
N VAL A 64 -17.36 10.65 1.55
CA VAL A 64 -16.84 11.97 1.97
C VAL A 64 -15.89 11.85 3.15
N ALA A 65 -14.81 12.62 3.13
CA ALA A 65 -13.91 12.70 4.27
C ALA A 65 -14.49 13.60 5.36
N ILE A 66 -14.35 13.18 6.63
CA ILE A 66 -14.80 13.94 7.78
C ILE A 66 -13.68 14.09 8.81
N SER A 67 -13.71 15.21 9.53
CA SER A 67 -12.81 15.52 10.66
C SER A 67 -13.55 15.69 11.99
N SER A 68 -14.84 15.35 12.04
CA SER A 68 -15.67 15.36 13.24
C SER A 68 -16.83 14.40 13.03
N PHE A 69 -17.23 13.69 14.09
CA PHE A 69 -18.44 12.87 14.08
C PHE A 69 -19.68 13.62 14.60
N GLU A 70 -19.53 14.86 15.06
CA GLU A 70 -20.67 15.64 15.53
C GLU A 70 -21.57 15.99 14.34
N PRO A 71 -22.86 15.61 14.36
CA PRO A 71 -23.75 15.88 13.23
C PRO A 71 -24.07 17.37 13.07
N GLU A 72 -24.02 18.15 14.15
CA GLU A 72 -24.40 19.57 14.21
C GLU A 72 -23.38 20.36 15.07
N PRO A 73 -22.11 20.49 14.64
CA PRO A 73 -21.09 21.19 15.43
C PRO A 73 -21.36 22.70 15.48
N GLU A 74 -20.88 23.39 16.52
CA GLU A 74 -21.02 24.85 16.64
C GLU A 74 -20.29 25.62 15.50
N GLU A 75 -19.22 25.04 14.97
CA GLU A 75 -18.48 25.50 13.79
C GLU A 75 -18.39 24.35 12.78
N SER A 76 -18.89 24.55 11.56
CA SER A 76 -18.92 23.50 10.54
C SER A 76 -17.53 23.21 9.99
N ASN A 77 -17.19 21.92 9.92
CA ASN A 77 -16.01 21.41 9.23
C ASN A 77 -16.30 20.99 7.78
N VAL A 78 -17.51 21.26 7.28
CA VAL A 78 -17.92 20.98 5.90
C VAL A 78 -17.51 22.14 4.99
N PRO A 79 -16.82 21.89 3.86
CA PRO A 79 -16.52 22.95 2.90
C PRO A 79 -17.80 23.56 2.30
N ASP A 80 -17.86 24.89 2.20
CA ASP A 80 -18.99 25.61 1.57
C ASP A 80 -19.33 25.08 0.16
N SER A 81 -18.31 24.64 -0.60
CA SER A 81 -18.48 24.09 -1.95
C SER A 81 -19.23 22.76 -1.98
N PHE A 82 -19.42 22.10 -0.83
CA PHE A 82 -20.09 20.81 -0.75
C PHE A 82 -21.61 20.95 -0.77
N GLY A 83 -22.14 22.16 -0.56
CA GLY A 83 -23.56 22.46 -0.70
C GLY A 83 -24.44 22.01 0.47
N VAL A 84 -23.82 21.60 1.58
CA VAL A 84 -24.47 21.31 2.87
C VAL A 84 -23.72 22.01 4.00
N ASP A 85 -24.40 22.26 5.10
CA ASP A 85 -23.92 23.06 6.23
C ASP A 85 -23.31 22.19 7.35
N THR A 86 -23.67 20.91 7.48
CA THR A 86 -23.21 20.05 8.60
C THR A 86 -22.89 18.61 8.18
N VAL A 87 -22.14 17.88 9.03
CA VAL A 87 -21.86 16.44 8.82
C VAL A 87 -23.15 15.62 8.80
N GLY A 88 -24.13 15.97 9.65
CA GLY A 88 -25.45 15.32 9.66
C GLY A 88 -26.22 15.49 8.36
N GLU A 89 -26.05 16.62 7.66
CA GLU A 89 -26.70 16.88 6.38
C GLU A 89 -26.16 16.01 5.24
N TYR A 90 -24.89 15.54 5.28
CA TYR A 90 -24.40 14.52 4.33
C TYR A 90 -25.31 13.29 4.30
N PHE A 91 -25.84 12.90 5.45
CA PHE A 91 -26.69 11.73 5.57
C PHE A 91 -28.14 12.09 5.35
N SER A 92 -28.67 13.00 6.17
CA SER A 92 -30.10 13.35 6.20
C SER A 92 -30.61 14.02 4.93
N GLU A 93 -29.76 14.75 4.19
CA GLU A 93 -30.15 15.41 2.93
C GLU A 93 -29.64 14.66 1.69
N LEU A 94 -28.40 14.17 1.69
CA LEU A 94 -27.78 13.57 0.50
C LEU A 94 -27.80 12.04 0.49
N GLY A 95 -28.03 11.38 1.63
CA GLY A 95 -28.00 9.92 1.72
C GLY A 95 -26.65 9.32 1.35
N VAL A 96 -25.55 9.97 1.74
CA VAL A 96 -24.17 9.53 1.46
C VAL A 96 -23.94 8.09 1.93
N GLY A 97 -23.33 7.27 1.06
CA GLY A 97 -23.13 5.84 1.30
C GLY A 97 -22.00 5.52 2.28
N SER A 98 -20.98 6.37 2.34
CA SER A 98 -19.80 6.16 3.17
C SER A 98 -19.15 7.47 3.62
N ILE A 99 -18.45 7.40 4.74
CA ILE A 99 -17.47 8.40 5.18
C ILE A 99 -16.10 7.77 5.30
N LEU A 100 -15.06 8.60 5.31
CA LEU A 100 -13.72 8.18 5.71
C LEU A 100 -13.05 9.15 6.68
N SER A 101 -12.07 8.62 7.41
CA SER A 101 -11.07 9.39 8.12
C SER A 101 -9.72 8.69 7.95
N GLY A 102 -8.71 9.45 7.55
CA GLY A 102 -7.39 8.91 7.32
C GLY A 102 -6.40 10.04 7.09
N GLY A 103 -5.15 9.80 7.46
CA GLY A 103 -4.04 10.69 7.19
C GLY A 103 -4.18 12.14 7.70
N ALA A 104 -4.80 13.02 6.92
CA ALA A 104 -4.62 14.47 7.05
C ALA A 104 -5.29 15.11 8.28
N ALA A 105 -6.38 14.54 8.81
CA ALA A 105 -7.09 15.08 9.98
C ALA A 105 -8.09 14.05 10.57
N PRO A 106 -7.64 13.06 11.37
CA PRO A 106 -8.57 12.17 12.06
C PRO A 106 -9.47 12.96 13.04
N PRO A 107 -10.76 12.57 13.22
CA PRO A 107 -11.69 13.28 14.09
C PRO A 107 -11.26 13.37 15.56
N SER A 108 -10.56 12.34 16.03
CA SER A 108 -9.96 12.26 17.34
C SER A 108 -8.91 11.14 17.33
N PHE A 109 -7.90 11.27 18.18
CA PHE A 109 -6.93 10.20 18.47
C PHE A 109 -7.34 9.34 19.67
N ASP A 110 -8.31 9.83 20.46
CA ASP A 110 -8.84 9.11 21.63
C ASP A 110 -9.86 8.07 21.18
N ALA A 111 -9.56 6.81 21.48
CA ALA A 111 -10.33 5.63 21.06
C ALA A 111 -11.79 5.69 21.52
N ASP A 112 -12.03 6.03 22.79
CA ASP A 112 -13.39 6.11 23.36
C ASP A 112 -14.22 7.19 22.67
N SER A 113 -13.61 8.35 22.42
CA SER A 113 -14.26 9.47 21.72
C SER A 113 -14.62 9.13 20.28
N VAL A 114 -13.74 8.40 19.57
CA VAL A 114 -14.03 7.93 18.20
C VAL A 114 -15.22 6.96 18.21
N VAL A 115 -15.20 5.95 19.08
CA VAL A 115 -16.28 4.93 19.14
C VAL A 115 -17.63 5.55 19.52
N GLN A 116 -17.65 6.45 20.50
CA GLN A 116 -18.87 7.17 20.88
C GLN A 116 -19.37 8.07 19.75
N GLY A 117 -18.46 8.78 19.09
CA GLY A 117 -18.77 9.66 17.97
C GLY A 117 -19.37 8.91 16.78
N ILE A 118 -18.73 7.83 16.33
CA ILE A 118 -19.21 7.03 15.20
C ILE A 118 -20.56 6.38 15.49
N ASN A 119 -20.76 5.83 16.69
CA ASN A 119 -22.05 5.27 17.10
C ASN A 119 -23.15 6.33 17.11
N ALA A 120 -22.87 7.52 17.63
CA ALA A 120 -23.83 8.63 17.67
C ALA A 120 -24.19 9.12 16.26
N LEU A 121 -23.20 9.27 15.37
CA LEU A 121 -23.42 9.68 13.99
C LEU A 121 -24.20 8.63 13.20
N GLN A 122 -23.88 7.35 13.39
CA GLN A 122 -24.60 6.24 12.79
C GLN A 122 -26.08 6.23 13.22
N GLN A 123 -26.34 6.41 14.52
CA GLN A 123 -27.70 6.49 15.04
C GLN A 123 -28.44 7.72 14.48
N TYR A 124 -27.77 8.87 14.39
CA TYR A 124 -28.34 10.06 13.76
C TYR A 124 -28.74 9.78 12.31
N ASN A 125 -27.89 9.13 11.52
CA ASN A 125 -28.19 8.76 10.13
C ASN A 125 -29.47 7.88 10.04
N LEU A 126 -29.60 6.86 10.89
CA LEU A 126 -30.77 5.99 10.90
C LEU A 126 -32.06 6.72 11.29
N ASP A 127 -31.97 7.68 12.22
CA ASP A 127 -33.12 8.43 12.70
C ASP A 127 -33.59 9.54 11.73
N ASN A 128 -32.71 9.99 10.82
CA ASN A 128 -32.95 11.18 10.01
C ASN A 128 -32.93 10.94 8.48
N THR A 129 -32.62 9.73 8.00
CA THR A 129 -32.74 9.38 6.57
C THR A 129 -34.07 8.70 6.25
N GLU A 130 -34.62 8.93 5.05
CA GLU A 130 -35.89 8.30 4.63
C GLU A 130 -35.78 6.78 4.48
N HIS A 131 -34.60 6.27 4.12
CA HIS A 131 -34.34 4.85 3.85
C HIS A 131 -33.70 4.12 5.04
N ALA A 132 -33.22 4.82 6.07
CA ALA A 132 -32.55 4.24 7.23
C ALA A 132 -31.44 3.23 6.85
N ILE A 133 -30.65 3.55 5.82
CA ILE A 133 -29.54 2.70 5.35
C ILE A 133 -28.29 3.12 6.13
N PRO A 134 -27.59 2.18 6.80
CA PRO A 134 -26.35 2.48 7.51
C PRO A 134 -25.26 2.97 6.54
N PHE A 135 -24.36 3.85 6.99
CA PHE A 135 -23.18 4.23 6.20
C PHE A 135 -21.97 3.34 6.53
N LEU A 136 -21.01 3.26 5.60
CA LEU A 136 -19.70 2.63 5.81
C LEU A 136 -18.70 3.66 6.35
N TYR A 137 -17.84 3.25 7.28
CA TYR A 137 -16.74 4.09 7.77
C TYR A 137 -15.40 3.47 7.42
N GLY A 138 -14.66 4.13 6.52
CA GLY A 138 -13.36 3.70 6.01
C GLY A 138 -12.19 4.42 6.66
N VAL A 139 -11.10 3.70 6.88
CA VAL A 139 -9.87 4.25 7.51
C VAL A 139 -8.58 3.66 6.94
N ASP A 140 -7.46 4.37 7.08
CA ASP A 140 -6.12 3.88 6.72
C ASP A 140 -5.45 3.15 7.91
N ALA A 141 -5.89 1.92 8.21
CA ALA A 141 -5.22 1.04 9.17
C ALA A 141 -4.27 0.08 8.43
N THR A 142 -3.06 0.55 8.10
CA THR A 142 -2.18 -0.10 7.11
C THR A 142 -1.05 -0.96 7.70
N HIS A 143 -0.82 -0.90 9.00
CA HIS A 143 0.16 -1.70 9.74
C HIS A 143 -0.18 -1.73 11.25
N GLY A 144 -1.44 -2.06 11.56
CA GLY A 144 -2.09 -1.78 12.83
C GLY A 144 -3.06 -0.60 12.72
N ASN A 145 -3.96 -0.45 13.70
CA ASN A 145 -4.84 0.72 13.79
C ASN A 145 -4.08 1.94 14.33
N GLY A 146 -3.13 2.43 13.53
CA GLY A 146 -2.23 3.53 13.89
C GLY A 146 -2.92 4.88 14.03
N LEU A 147 -4.24 4.98 13.85
CA LEU A 147 -5.00 6.22 14.00
C LEU A 147 -5.31 6.59 15.46
N LEU A 148 -5.05 5.69 16.41
CA LEU A 148 -5.40 5.87 17.81
C LEU A 148 -4.15 6.02 18.69
N GLU A 149 -4.21 6.94 19.65
CA GLU A 149 -3.19 7.07 20.68
C GLU A 149 -3.06 5.75 21.47
N GLY A 150 -1.83 5.31 21.71
CA GLY A 150 -1.56 4.07 22.45
C GLY A 150 -1.84 2.77 21.70
N ALA A 151 -2.23 2.82 20.42
CA ALA A 151 -2.38 1.62 19.60
C ALA A 151 -1.05 0.89 19.39
N THR A 152 -1.12 -0.42 19.15
CA THR A 152 0.03 -1.17 18.64
C THR A 152 0.13 -0.93 17.14
N VAL A 153 1.30 -0.45 16.73
CA VAL A 153 1.67 -0.20 15.34
C VAL A 153 2.79 -1.16 15.01
N PHE A 154 2.52 -2.09 14.10
CA PHE A 154 3.49 -3.11 13.68
C PHE A 154 4.58 -2.48 12.78
N PRO A 155 5.71 -3.18 12.58
CA PRO A 155 6.67 -2.82 11.55
C PRO A 155 6.01 -2.54 10.18
N GLN A 156 6.54 -1.58 9.44
CA GLN A 156 6.02 -1.21 8.11
C GLN A 156 6.15 -2.36 7.09
N ARG A 157 5.51 -2.26 5.93
CA ARG A 157 5.42 -3.39 4.98
C ARG A 157 6.79 -3.88 4.47
N LEU A 158 7.74 -2.97 4.26
CA LEU A 158 9.11 -3.39 3.91
C LEU A 158 9.75 -4.31 4.98
N ASN A 159 9.41 -4.10 6.26
CA ASN A 159 9.89 -4.88 7.39
C ASN A 159 9.18 -6.23 7.42
N MET A 160 7.86 -6.25 7.18
CA MET A 160 7.08 -7.49 7.03
C MET A 160 7.71 -8.39 5.98
N GLY A 161 8.05 -7.86 4.80
CA GLY A 161 8.76 -8.60 3.76
C GLY A 161 10.08 -9.17 4.26
N ALA A 162 10.86 -8.38 5.02
CA ALA A 162 12.16 -8.81 5.53
C ALA A 162 12.11 -10.00 6.49
N THR A 163 10.95 -10.23 7.13
CA THR A 163 10.74 -11.41 7.97
C THR A 163 10.64 -12.69 7.14
N ARG A 164 10.00 -12.71 5.96
CA ARG A 164 9.60 -13.99 5.32
C ARG A 164 8.71 -14.87 6.21
N ASP A 165 7.99 -14.25 7.16
CA ASP A 165 7.06 -14.92 8.06
C ASP A 165 5.59 -14.56 7.73
N LEU A 166 4.92 -15.43 6.98
CA LEU A 166 3.53 -15.20 6.58
C LEU A 166 2.58 -15.32 7.77
N ASP A 167 2.84 -16.26 8.68
CA ASP A 167 1.97 -16.54 9.81
C ASP A 167 1.99 -15.37 10.81
N LEU A 168 3.18 -14.83 11.09
CA LEU A 168 3.34 -13.65 11.95
C LEU A 168 2.69 -12.40 11.35
N VAL A 169 2.78 -12.20 10.03
CA VAL A 169 2.10 -11.08 9.35
C VAL A 169 0.60 -11.24 9.38
N GLU A 170 0.08 -12.44 9.13
CA GLU A 170 -1.36 -12.68 9.25
C GLU A 170 -1.85 -12.47 10.68
N GLU A 171 -1.10 -12.92 11.70
CA GLU A 171 -1.42 -12.66 13.10
C GLU A 171 -1.49 -11.15 13.41
N ALA A 172 -0.54 -10.37 12.90
CA ALA A 172 -0.55 -8.92 13.04
C ALA A 172 -1.79 -8.30 12.38
N GLU A 173 -2.16 -8.76 11.17
CA GLU A 173 -3.33 -8.23 10.47
C GLU A 173 -4.66 -8.64 11.10
N ARG A 174 -4.76 -9.81 11.75
CA ARG A 174 -5.92 -10.14 12.59
C ARG A 174 -6.06 -9.17 13.76
N HIS A 175 -4.96 -8.78 14.39
CA HIS A 175 -4.99 -7.74 15.42
C HIS A 175 -5.40 -6.37 14.84
N THR A 176 -4.87 -5.99 13.67
CA THR A 176 -5.31 -4.80 12.93
C THR A 176 -6.82 -4.85 12.67
N SER A 177 -7.35 -6.00 12.26
CA SER A 177 -8.76 -6.21 11.97
C SER A 177 -9.63 -5.98 13.19
N ASP A 178 -9.34 -6.68 14.30
CA ASP A 178 -10.07 -6.55 15.56
C ASP A 178 -10.00 -5.12 16.11
N ALA A 179 -8.82 -4.49 16.09
CA ALA A 179 -8.64 -3.11 16.58
C ALA A 179 -9.40 -2.08 15.73
N THR A 180 -9.48 -2.29 14.42
CA THR A 180 -10.18 -1.38 13.49
C THR A 180 -11.69 -1.55 13.59
N ALA A 181 -12.19 -2.79 13.59
CA ALA A 181 -13.61 -3.09 13.80
C ALA A 181 -14.10 -2.61 15.18
N SER A 182 -13.27 -2.76 16.23
CA SER A 182 -13.58 -2.28 17.58
C SER A 182 -13.71 -0.77 17.69
N MET A 183 -13.05 -0.02 16.81
CA MET A 183 -13.15 1.43 16.71
C MET A 183 -14.48 1.88 16.07
N GLY A 184 -15.24 0.95 15.48
CA GLY A 184 -16.46 1.23 14.73
C GLY A 184 -16.23 1.56 13.25
N ALA A 185 -15.00 1.36 12.75
CA ALA A 185 -14.74 1.34 11.32
C ALA A 185 -15.20 0.01 10.73
N HIS A 186 -15.68 0.08 9.49
CA HIS A 186 -16.24 -1.07 8.75
C HIS A 186 -15.35 -1.48 7.58
N TRP A 187 -14.34 -0.67 7.30
CA TRP A 187 -13.53 -0.81 6.11
C TRP A 187 -12.13 -0.26 6.35
N THR A 188 -11.09 -1.00 5.98
CA THR A 188 -9.71 -0.53 5.97
C THR A 188 -9.17 -0.44 4.55
N PHE A 189 -8.45 0.64 4.24
CA PHE A 189 -7.79 0.83 2.94
C PHE A 189 -6.45 0.09 2.88
N ALA A 190 -6.46 -1.23 3.09
CA ALA A 190 -5.31 -2.11 3.07
C ALA A 190 -5.71 -3.54 2.64
N PRO A 191 -4.82 -4.35 2.02
CA PRO A 191 -3.39 -4.11 1.86
C PRO A 191 -2.98 -3.40 0.56
N THR A 192 -1.90 -2.62 0.63
CA THR A 192 -1.12 -2.23 -0.55
C THR A 192 -0.40 -3.46 -1.13
N THR A 193 -0.39 -3.57 -2.46
CA THR A 193 0.07 -4.75 -3.25
C THR A 193 1.03 -4.32 -4.37
N ASP A 194 1.64 -3.16 -4.22
CA ASP A 194 2.51 -2.54 -5.22
C ASP A 194 3.98 -2.97 -5.00
N LEU A 195 4.68 -3.39 -6.07
CA LEU A 195 6.07 -3.88 -5.99
C LEU A 195 7.09 -2.79 -5.59
N GLN A 196 8.06 -3.15 -4.76
CA GLN A 196 9.14 -2.25 -4.29
C GLN A 196 10.32 -2.16 -5.28
N ARG A 197 10.13 -1.55 -6.45
CA ARG A 197 11.18 -1.53 -7.50
C ARG A 197 11.88 -0.19 -7.72
N ASP A 198 11.29 0.93 -7.29
CA ASP A 198 11.86 2.26 -7.48
C ASP A 198 11.94 3.03 -6.16
N PRO A 199 13.12 3.09 -5.50
CA PRO A 199 13.31 3.77 -4.22
C PRO A 199 13.16 5.29 -4.27
N ARG A 200 12.97 5.88 -5.46
CA ARG A 200 12.61 7.29 -5.61
C ARG A 200 11.15 7.57 -5.24
N TRP A 201 10.30 6.54 -5.34
CA TRP A 201 8.88 6.66 -5.07
C TRP A 201 8.61 6.83 -3.58
N GLY A 202 7.91 7.90 -3.21
CA GLY A 202 7.64 8.22 -1.80
C GLY A 202 6.85 7.15 -1.06
N ARG A 203 6.15 6.27 -1.78
CA ARG A 203 5.39 5.15 -1.19
C ARG A 203 6.15 3.83 -1.18
N PHE A 204 7.47 3.82 -1.40
CA PHE A 204 8.29 2.59 -1.44
C PHE A 204 8.09 1.69 -0.21
N PHE A 205 7.97 2.28 0.98
CA PHE A 205 7.75 1.57 2.24
C PHE A 205 6.38 0.90 2.37
N GLU A 206 5.44 1.21 1.47
CA GLU A 206 4.11 0.61 1.42
C GLU A 206 4.10 -0.78 0.78
N GLY A 207 5.05 -1.08 -0.12
CA GLY A 207 5.20 -2.42 -0.69
C GLY A 207 5.86 -3.40 0.27
N ILE A 208 5.80 -4.70 -0.04
CA ILE A 208 6.41 -5.78 0.74
C ILE A 208 7.75 -6.21 0.10
N SER A 209 7.80 -6.29 -1.23
CA SER A 209 8.95 -6.81 -1.95
C SER A 209 9.07 -6.32 -3.39
N GLU A 210 10.28 -6.36 -3.95
CA GLU A 210 10.49 -6.23 -5.41
C GLU A 210 10.12 -7.52 -6.20
N ASP A 211 9.95 -8.63 -5.48
CA ASP A 211 9.63 -9.95 -6.02
C ASP A 211 8.11 -10.18 -6.12
N PRO A 212 7.58 -10.53 -7.31
CA PRO A 212 6.15 -10.76 -7.49
C PRO A 212 5.56 -11.91 -6.66
N LYS A 213 6.32 -12.98 -6.41
CA LYS A 213 5.82 -14.09 -5.61
C LYS A 213 5.73 -13.66 -4.15
N LEU A 214 6.81 -13.10 -3.61
CA LEU A 214 6.84 -12.66 -2.22
C LEU A 214 5.78 -11.59 -1.93
N GLU A 215 5.63 -10.60 -2.82
CA GLU A 215 4.56 -9.60 -2.71
C GLU A 215 3.18 -10.26 -2.71
N GLY A 216 2.90 -11.16 -3.66
CA GLY A 216 1.62 -11.85 -3.76
C GLY A 216 1.29 -12.73 -2.53
N ASP A 217 2.26 -13.50 -2.04
CA ASP A 217 2.11 -14.36 -0.86
C ASP A 217 1.70 -13.53 0.38
N PHE A 218 2.41 -12.42 0.62
CA PHE A 218 2.12 -11.53 1.75
C PHE A 218 0.83 -10.75 1.54
N SER A 219 0.57 -10.18 0.37
CA SER A 219 -0.67 -9.43 0.12
C SER A 219 -1.91 -10.31 0.29
N ARG A 220 -1.84 -11.59 -0.10
CA ARG A 220 -2.90 -12.57 0.18
C ARG A 220 -3.08 -12.84 1.67
N ALA A 221 -1.98 -13.10 2.40
CA ALA A 221 -2.04 -13.34 3.84
C ALA A 221 -2.60 -12.14 4.59
N ARG A 222 -2.20 -10.93 4.18
CA ARG A 222 -2.68 -9.67 4.76
C ARG A 222 -4.14 -9.41 4.47
N ALA A 223 -4.59 -9.56 3.22
CA ALA A 223 -6.00 -9.43 2.87
C ALA A 223 -6.87 -10.39 3.70
N ARG A 224 -6.44 -11.66 3.83
CA ARG A 224 -7.13 -12.65 4.66
C ARG A 224 -7.16 -12.27 6.15
N GLY A 225 -6.04 -11.81 6.72
CA GLY A 225 -5.98 -11.41 8.13
C GLY A 225 -6.83 -10.18 8.44
N LEU A 226 -6.94 -9.24 7.49
CA LEU A 226 -7.78 -8.04 7.64
C LEU A 226 -9.28 -8.34 7.62
N GLU A 227 -9.71 -9.42 6.96
CA GLU A 227 -11.11 -9.90 6.91
C GLU A 227 -11.46 -10.85 8.08
N ASP A 228 -10.63 -10.96 9.13
CA ASP A 228 -10.85 -11.90 10.25
C ASP A 228 -12.03 -11.50 11.15
N ASP A 229 -12.29 -10.19 11.30
CA ASP A 229 -13.53 -9.70 11.92
C ASP A 229 -14.63 -9.52 10.87
N ASP A 230 -15.76 -10.21 11.06
CA ASP A 230 -16.93 -10.16 10.16
C ASP A 230 -17.52 -8.74 9.94
N ARG A 231 -17.07 -7.72 10.68
CA ARG A 231 -17.49 -6.31 10.51
C ARG A 231 -16.46 -5.43 9.81
N LEU A 232 -15.33 -5.97 9.36
CA LEU A 232 -14.30 -5.21 8.65
C LEU A 232 -14.02 -5.81 7.28
N ALA A 233 -14.10 -4.97 6.24
CA ALA A 233 -13.63 -5.32 4.90
C ALA A 233 -12.21 -4.82 4.64
N ALA A 234 -11.43 -5.60 3.91
CA ALA A 234 -10.14 -5.24 3.33
C ALA A 234 -10.30 -4.55 1.97
N CYS A 235 -9.25 -3.85 1.53
CA CYS A 235 -9.17 -3.11 0.29
C CYS A 235 -7.81 -3.31 -0.39
N VAL A 236 -7.78 -4.17 -1.41
CA VAL A 236 -6.56 -4.37 -2.21
C VAL A 236 -6.29 -3.11 -3.03
N LYS A 237 -5.08 -2.55 -2.88
CA LYS A 237 -4.68 -1.29 -3.54
C LYS A 237 -3.21 -1.28 -4.00
N HIS A 238 -2.80 -0.41 -4.92
CA HIS A 238 -3.66 0.46 -5.74
C HIS A 238 -3.78 -0.17 -7.12
N PHE A 239 -4.96 -0.71 -7.44
CA PHE A 239 -5.17 -1.53 -8.62
C PHE A 239 -5.16 -0.66 -9.90
N ALA A 240 -4.17 -0.77 -10.78
CA ALA A 240 -2.92 -1.54 -10.66
C ALA A 240 -1.73 -0.76 -11.22
N ALA A 241 -0.52 -1.26 -10.97
CA ALA A 241 0.75 -0.75 -11.51
C ALA A 241 1.16 0.64 -11.00
N TYR A 242 0.86 0.95 -9.74
CA TYR A 242 1.12 2.28 -9.19
C TYR A 242 2.60 2.52 -8.87
N SER A 243 3.33 1.51 -8.38
CA SER A 243 4.74 1.64 -7.94
C SER A 243 5.80 1.70 -9.04
N ILE A 244 5.40 1.81 -10.31
CA ILE A 244 6.34 1.92 -11.43
C ILE A 244 6.16 3.23 -12.23
N PRO A 245 6.07 4.39 -11.55
CA PRO A 245 6.01 5.66 -12.26
C PRO A 245 7.27 5.87 -13.12
N ASN A 246 7.11 6.43 -14.31
CA ASN A 246 8.20 6.57 -15.28
C ASN A 246 9.41 7.38 -14.79
N ASN A 247 9.19 8.26 -13.82
CA ASN A 247 10.19 9.17 -13.28
C ASN A 247 10.49 8.95 -11.79
N GLY A 248 9.85 7.97 -11.14
CA GLY A 248 9.95 7.78 -9.69
C GLY A 248 8.96 8.60 -8.87
N ASN A 249 8.17 9.49 -9.48
CA ASN A 249 7.26 10.37 -8.73
C ASN A 249 5.89 9.73 -8.54
N ASP A 250 5.32 9.93 -7.36
CA ASP A 250 3.96 9.57 -7.03
C ASP A 250 2.94 10.13 -8.03
N ARG A 251 1.94 9.31 -8.37
CA ARG A 251 0.87 9.62 -9.35
C ARG A 251 1.33 9.93 -10.77
N ALA A 252 2.62 9.82 -11.07
CA ALA A 252 3.10 9.91 -12.44
C ALA A 252 2.69 8.66 -13.24
N PRO A 253 2.50 8.78 -14.57
CA PRO A 253 2.13 7.65 -15.40
C PRO A 253 3.19 6.53 -15.38
N ALA A 254 2.72 5.29 -15.40
CA ALA A 254 3.50 4.09 -15.67
C ALA A 254 3.58 3.82 -17.18
N SER A 255 4.75 3.35 -17.65
CA SER A 255 4.98 2.86 -19.01
C SER A 255 5.52 1.45 -18.92
N THR A 256 4.74 0.48 -19.36
CA THR A 256 5.12 -0.93 -19.25
C THR A 256 4.53 -1.75 -20.40
N SER A 257 5.21 -2.85 -20.71
CA SER A 257 4.73 -3.79 -21.73
C SER A 257 3.65 -4.70 -21.16
N LEU A 258 2.74 -5.20 -22.02
CA LEU A 258 1.76 -6.20 -21.59
C LEU A 258 2.42 -7.46 -21.01
N ARG A 259 3.62 -7.83 -21.51
CA ARG A 259 4.39 -8.93 -20.94
C ARG A 259 4.74 -8.67 -19.48
N ASP A 260 5.28 -7.51 -19.18
CA ASP A 260 5.73 -7.15 -17.83
C ASP A 260 4.55 -6.98 -16.87
N LEU A 261 3.44 -6.38 -17.34
CA LEU A 261 2.17 -6.37 -16.60
C LEU A 261 1.76 -7.79 -16.18
N ARG A 262 1.70 -8.74 -17.11
CA ARG A 262 1.23 -10.11 -16.85
C ARG A 262 2.24 -10.99 -16.11
N THR A 263 3.53 -10.70 -16.24
CA THR A 263 4.60 -11.52 -15.65
C THR A 263 4.95 -11.07 -14.24
N ASN A 264 4.95 -9.76 -13.98
CA ASN A 264 5.49 -9.19 -12.75
C ASN A 264 4.46 -8.38 -11.96
N ILE A 265 3.75 -7.46 -12.62
CA ILE A 265 3.01 -6.40 -11.90
C ILE A 265 1.61 -6.86 -11.46
N LEU A 266 0.88 -7.57 -12.32
CA LEU A 266 -0.48 -8.05 -12.04
C LEU A 266 -0.58 -9.29 -11.15
N PRO A 267 0.38 -10.24 -11.15
CA PRO A 267 0.29 -11.43 -10.31
C PRO A 267 0.06 -11.16 -8.82
N PRO A 268 0.76 -10.22 -8.15
CA PRO A 268 0.50 -9.94 -6.73
C PRO A 268 -0.96 -9.55 -6.44
N TYR A 269 -1.58 -8.69 -7.26
CA TYR A 269 -2.99 -8.32 -7.07
C TYR A 269 -3.91 -9.53 -7.26
N ARG A 270 -3.61 -10.41 -8.21
CA ARG A 270 -4.38 -11.63 -8.42
C ARG A 270 -4.30 -12.55 -7.20
N GLU A 271 -3.10 -12.75 -6.65
CA GLU A 271 -2.93 -13.54 -5.43
C GLU A 271 -3.67 -12.91 -4.25
N ALA A 272 -3.65 -11.58 -4.11
CA ALA A 272 -4.40 -10.88 -3.08
C ALA A 272 -5.92 -11.06 -3.23
N LEU A 273 -6.43 -11.08 -4.46
CA LEU A 273 -7.86 -11.31 -4.76
C LEU A 273 -8.33 -12.74 -4.45
N GLU A 274 -7.43 -13.73 -4.40
CA GLU A 274 -7.74 -15.10 -3.95
C GLU A 274 -8.09 -15.18 -2.44
N ALA A 275 -7.87 -14.09 -1.68
CA ALA A 275 -8.39 -13.95 -0.33
C ALA A 275 -9.86 -13.45 -0.29
N GLU A 276 -10.46 -13.18 -1.46
CA GLU A 276 -11.82 -12.67 -1.61
C GLU A 276 -12.09 -11.37 -0.81
N PRO A 277 -11.21 -10.34 -0.91
CA PRO A 277 -11.39 -9.09 -0.16
C PRO A 277 -12.70 -8.41 -0.55
N GLY A 278 -13.35 -7.72 0.40
CA GLY A 278 -14.61 -7.03 0.14
C GLY A 278 -14.50 -5.89 -0.88
N THR A 279 -13.31 -5.29 -1.03
CA THR A 279 -13.12 -4.10 -1.86
C THR A 279 -11.78 -4.01 -2.60
N VAL A 280 -11.72 -3.17 -3.64
CA VAL A 280 -10.51 -2.80 -4.39
C VAL A 280 -10.47 -1.28 -4.57
N MET A 281 -9.29 -0.68 -4.38
CA MET A 281 -9.06 0.75 -4.64
C MET A 281 -8.18 0.95 -5.88
N VAL A 282 -8.59 1.87 -6.74
CA VAL A 282 -7.97 2.11 -8.05
C VAL A 282 -6.71 2.99 -7.94
N ASN A 283 -5.68 2.69 -8.73
CA ASN A 283 -4.45 3.47 -8.90
C ASN A 283 -4.71 4.93 -9.34
N SER A 284 -4.22 5.94 -8.58
CA SER A 284 -4.32 7.37 -8.95
C SER A 284 -3.58 7.78 -10.25
N GLY A 285 -2.63 6.96 -10.68
CA GLY A 285 -1.83 7.17 -11.88
C GLY A 285 -2.51 6.75 -13.19
N ALA A 286 -1.68 6.56 -14.21
CA ALA A 286 -2.10 6.11 -15.54
C ALA A 286 -1.19 4.98 -16.02
N ILE A 287 -1.73 4.06 -16.83
CA ILE A 287 -0.95 2.99 -17.46
C ILE A 287 -0.94 3.24 -18.97
N ASN A 288 0.25 3.37 -19.56
CA ASN A 288 0.42 3.57 -21.00
C ASN A 288 -0.45 4.71 -21.59
N GLY A 289 -0.66 5.76 -20.81
CA GLY A 289 -1.40 6.96 -21.22
C GLY A 289 -2.90 6.99 -20.91
N VAL A 290 -3.45 5.96 -20.26
CA VAL A 290 -4.86 5.93 -19.81
C VAL A 290 -4.89 5.94 -18.28
N PRO A 291 -5.54 6.95 -17.63
CA PRO A 291 -5.77 6.93 -16.18
C PRO A 291 -6.46 5.63 -15.75
N ALA A 292 -6.02 5.01 -14.65
CA ALA A 292 -6.55 3.71 -14.25
C ALA A 292 -8.07 3.76 -13.99
N HIS A 293 -8.56 4.87 -13.42
CA HIS A 293 -10.00 5.12 -13.22
C HIS A 293 -10.81 5.19 -14.52
N ALA A 294 -10.19 5.50 -15.66
CA ALA A 294 -10.88 5.53 -16.97
C ALA A 294 -10.70 4.24 -17.78
N SER A 295 -10.03 3.22 -17.23
CA SER A 295 -9.66 2.02 -17.97
C SER A 295 -10.68 0.89 -17.80
N GLU A 296 -11.61 0.77 -18.75
CA GLU A 296 -12.56 -0.35 -18.82
C GLU A 296 -11.83 -1.70 -18.91
N TRP A 297 -10.71 -1.75 -19.64
CA TRP A 297 -9.89 -2.96 -19.73
C TRP A 297 -9.37 -3.39 -18.35
N LEU A 298 -8.96 -2.44 -17.51
CA LEU A 298 -8.43 -2.75 -16.18
C LEU A 298 -9.56 -3.12 -15.22
N LEU A 299 -10.57 -2.26 -15.11
CA LEU A 299 -11.57 -2.34 -14.05
C LEU A 299 -12.73 -3.29 -14.37
N THR A 300 -13.08 -3.48 -15.63
CA THR A 300 -14.15 -4.40 -16.02
C THR A 300 -13.55 -5.68 -16.61
N THR A 301 -12.82 -5.58 -17.71
CA THR A 301 -12.34 -6.78 -18.41
C THR A 301 -11.37 -7.61 -17.55
N LEU A 302 -10.34 -6.99 -16.97
CA LEU A 302 -9.38 -7.72 -16.16
C LEU A 302 -9.96 -8.04 -14.78
N LEU A 303 -10.34 -7.04 -14.00
CA LEU A 303 -10.74 -7.24 -12.61
C LEU A 303 -12.04 -8.05 -12.48
N ARG A 304 -13.12 -7.66 -13.17
CA ARG A 304 -14.42 -8.33 -13.05
C ARG A 304 -14.51 -9.60 -13.88
N GLU A 305 -14.25 -9.51 -15.19
CA GLU A 305 -14.50 -10.63 -16.09
C GLU A 305 -13.41 -11.71 -16.03
N THR A 306 -12.14 -11.31 -15.85
CA THR A 306 -11.01 -12.26 -15.85
C THR A 306 -10.71 -12.79 -14.46
N TYR A 307 -10.61 -11.90 -13.47
CA TYR A 307 -10.29 -12.29 -12.09
C TYR A 307 -11.53 -12.63 -11.27
N GLY A 308 -12.74 -12.34 -11.77
CA GLY A 308 -13.98 -12.72 -11.10
C GLY A 308 -14.28 -11.91 -9.85
N PHE A 309 -13.72 -10.70 -9.71
CA PHE A 309 -13.96 -9.88 -8.52
C PHE A 309 -15.41 -9.38 -8.49
N GLU A 310 -16.14 -9.66 -7.41
CA GLU A 310 -17.57 -9.29 -7.27
C GLU A 310 -17.79 -8.11 -6.32
N GLY A 311 -16.83 -7.81 -5.43
CA GLY A 311 -16.91 -6.78 -4.38
C GLY A 311 -16.91 -5.32 -4.86
N LEU A 312 -16.73 -4.36 -3.97
CA LEU A 312 -16.84 -2.92 -4.30
C LEU A 312 -15.54 -2.35 -4.91
N VAL A 313 -15.62 -1.59 -6.01
CA VAL A 313 -14.50 -0.78 -6.54
C VAL A 313 -14.67 0.69 -6.15
N VAL A 314 -13.69 1.20 -5.40
CA VAL A 314 -13.64 2.61 -4.98
C VAL A 314 -12.52 3.35 -5.70
N SER A 315 -12.73 4.63 -6.04
CA SER A 315 -11.62 5.48 -6.44
C SER A 315 -10.66 5.71 -5.26
N ASP A 316 -9.38 5.93 -5.53
CA ASP A 316 -8.52 6.66 -4.59
C ASP A 316 -8.92 8.18 -4.58
N TRP A 317 -8.33 8.93 -3.67
CA TRP A 317 -8.75 10.25 -3.20
C TRP A 317 -8.89 11.29 -4.30
N ASP A 318 -10.09 11.81 -4.58
CA ASP A 318 -10.37 12.85 -5.58
C ASP A 318 -9.95 12.52 -7.03
N ASP A 319 -9.74 11.24 -7.36
CA ASP A 319 -9.09 10.90 -8.64
C ASP A 319 -9.96 11.09 -9.88
N LEU A 320 -11.28 11.17 -9.74
CA LEU A 320 -12.14 11.60 -10.85
C LEU A 320 -11.80 13.06 -11.22
N ASN A 321 -11.57 13.92 -10.24
CA ASN A 321 -11.13 15.29 -10.47
C ASN A 321 -9.67 15.36 -10.97
N ARG A 322 -8.79 14.45 -10.50
CA ARG A 322 -7.40 14.39 -10.98
C ARG A 322 -7.25 13.97 -12.43
N MET A 323 -8.24 13.32 -13.03
CA MET A 323 -8.28 13.18 -14.50
C MET A 323 -8.26 14.52 -15.24
N LEU A 324 -8.72 15.60 -14.59
CA LEU A 324 -8.64 16.96 -15.13
C LEU A 324 -7.35 17.64 -14.65
N THR A 325 -7.11 17.65 -13.34
CA THR A 325 -6.12 18.53 -12.71
C THR A 325 -4.70 18.00 -12.75
N ASN A 326 -4.51 16.68 -12.80
CA ASN A 326 -3.19 16.05 -12.86
C ASN A 326 -2.89 15.48 -14.26
N HIS A 327 -3.90 14.88 -14.91
CA HIS A 327 -3.70 14.13 -16.15
C HIS A 327 -4.05 14.90 -17.42
N ASP A 328 -4.76 16.05 -17.32
CA ASP A 328 -5.33 16.78 -18.47
C ASP A 328 -6.10 15.85 -19.46
N TYR A 329 -6.69 14.77 -18.95
CA TYR A 329 -7.30 13.68 -19.72
C TYR A 329 -8.78 13.94 -20.02
N ALA A 330 -9.52 14.43 -19.03
CA ALA A 330 -10.92 14.79 -19.16
C ALA A 330 -11.08 16.32 -19.22
N PRO A 331 -11.95 16.86 -20.10
CA PRO A 331 -12.14 18.31 -20.24
C PRO A 331 -12.94 18.94 -19.10
N ASP A 332 -13.73 18.13 -18.39
CA ASP A 332 -14.57 18.56 -17.27
C ASP A 332 -14.95 17.38 -16.37
N PHE A 333 -15.50 17.70 -15.19
CA PHE A 333 -15.79 16.72 -14.14
C PHE A 333 -16.92 15.78 -14.55
N ARG A 334 -17.85 16.25 -15.38
CA ARG A 334 -18.91 15.42 -15.96
C ARG A 334 -18.33 14.31 -16.83
N THR A 335 -17.40 14.66 -17.71
CA THR A 335 -16.74 13.70 -18.61
C THR A 335 -15.90 12.70 -17.81
N ALA A 336 -15.15 13.18 -16.82
CA ALA A 336 -14.41 12.31 -15.90
C ALA A 336 -15.32 11.32 -15.15
N THR A 337 -16.41 11.81 -14.56
CA THR A 337 -17.40 10.97 -13.86
C THR A 337 -18.00 9.90 -14.77
N LYS A 338 -18.35 10.27 -16.01
CA LYS A 338 -18.84 9.32 -17.01
C LYS A 338 -17.82 8.23 -17.32
N LEU A 339 -16.57 8.61 -17.57
CA LEU A 339 -15.51 7.65 -17.89
C LEU A 339 -15.29 6.67 -16.74
N ALA A 340 -15.23 7.17 -15.50
CA ALA A 340 -14.98 6.34 -14.33
C ALA A 340 -16.10 5.33 -14.04
N ILE A 341 -17.35 5.78 -14.02
CA ILE A 341 -18.49 4.91 -13.72
C ILE A 341 -18.68 3.84 -14.80
N ASN A 342 -18.52 4.21 -16.08
CA ASN A 342 -18.62 3.25 -17.18
C ASN A 342 -17.42 2.30 -17.25
N ALA A 343 -16.24 2.70 -16.79
CA ALA A 343 -15.08 1.81 -16.71
C ALA A 343 -15.23 0.73 -15.62
N GLY A 344 -15.98 1.01 -14.56
CA GLY A 344 -16.26 0.04 -13.49
C GLY A 344 -16.13 0.57 -12.06
N VAL A 345 -15.91 1.87 -11.85
CA VAL A 345 -15.92 2.47 -10.50
C VAL A 345 -17.33 2.44 -9.92
N ASP A 346 -17.47 1.98 -8.68
CA ASP A 346 -18.75 1.89 -7.98
C ASP A 346 -18.94 3.05 -6.97
N MET A 347 -17.86 3.53 -6.35
CA MET A 347 -17.88 4.60 -5.34
C MET A 347 -16.79 5.65 -5.57
N TYR A 348 -17.14 6.93 -5.43
CA TYR A 348 -16.20 8.05 -5.52
C TYR A 348 -15.79 8.55 -4.14
N MET A 349 -14.49 8.49 -3.85
CA MET A 349 -13.84 9.08 -2.68
C MET A 349 -13.56 10.57 -2.93
N ILE A 350 -14.36 11.45 -2.34
CA ILE A 350 -14.28 12.91 -2.55
C ILE A 350 -13.20 13.52 -1.66
N GLY A 351 -12.35 14.36 -2.24
CA GLY A 351 -11.33 15.11 -1.49
C GLY A 351 -11.88 16.30 -0.70
N ASN A 352 -11.28 16.62 0.44
CA ASN A 352 -11.74 17.66 1.38
C ASN A 352 -11.08 19.04 1.18
N GLY A 353 -11.14 19.63 -0.02
CA GLY A 353 -10.70 21.03 -0.17
C GLY A 353 -10.45 21.51 -1.59
N GLY A 354 -10.15 22.81 -1.73
CA GLY A 354 -9.74 23.44 -2.98
C GLY A 354 -10.82 23.41 -4.08
N SER A 355 -10.45 22.88 -5.24
CA SER A 355 -11.32 22.73 -6.42
C SER A 355 -12.01 21.37 -6.50
N ALA A 356 -12.02 20.57 -5.42
CA ALA A 356 -12.70 19.28 -5.40
C ALA A 356 -14.22 19.46 -5.62
N PRO A 357 -14.82 18.67 -6.53
CA PRO A 357 -16.25 18.71 -6.79
C PRO A 357 -16.97 18.00 -5.65
N GLY A 358 -17.53 18.78 -4.72
CA GLY A 358 -18.20 18.25 -3.52
C GLY A 358 -19.33 17.25 -3.81
N PRO A 359 -19.88 16.59 -2.78
CA PRO A 359 -20.86 15.50 -2.91
C PRO A 359 -22.11 15.91 -3.69
N VAL A 360 -22.64 17.13 -3.49
CA VAL A 360 -23.79 17.63 -4.27
C VAL A 360 -23.46 17.68 -5.77
N GLN A 361 -22.27 18.16 -6.13
CA GLN A 361 -21.86 18.24 -7.54
C GLN A 361 -21.72 16.85 -8.16
N PHE A 362 -21.15 15.88 -7.43
CA PHE A 362 -21.07 14.50 -7.90
C PHE A 362 -22.44 13.88 -8.11
N ILE A 363 -23.34 13.99 -7.12
CA ILE A 363 -24.71 13.47 -7.19
C ILE A 363 -25.46 14.07 -8.39
N ASP A 364 -25.45 15.40 -8.53
CA ASP A 364 -26.09 16.10 -9.66
C ASP A 364 -25.50 15.67 -11.01
N THR A 365 -24.19 15.44 -11.06
CA THR A 365 -23.49 14.98 -12.27
C THR A 365 -23.95 13.58 -12.67
N VAL A 366 -24.02 12.64 -11.72
CA VAL A 366 -24.50 11.27 -11.96
C VAL A 366 -25.95 11.28 -12.42
N VAL A 367 -26.83 12.01 -11.72
CA VAL A 367 -28.25 12.14 -12.07
C VAL A 367 -28.38 12.62 -13.52
N SER A 368 -27.71 13.72 -13.86
CA SER A 368 -27.77 14.28 -15.20
C SER A 368 -27.17 13.36 -16.27
N LEU A 369 -26.12 12.58 -15.96
CA LEU A 369 -25.56 11.61 -16.92
C LEU A 369 -26.55 10.49 -17.25
N VAL A 370 -27.33 10.03 -16.26
CA VAL A 370 -28.36 9.00 -16.46
C VAL A 370 -29.58 9.56 -17.18
N GLU A 371 -30.04 10.76 -16.82
CA GLU A 371 -31.17 11.43 -17.49
C GLU A 371 -30.89 11.70 -18.97
N ASP A 372 -29.65 12.04 -19.32
CA ASP A 372 -29.20 12.24 -20.70
C ASP A 372 -28.91 10.91 -21.43
N GLY A 373 -28.94 9.78 -20.74
CA GLY A 373 -28.68 8.45 -21.29
C GLY A 373 -27.21 8.14 -21.59
N GLU A 374 -26.28 8.89 -20.99
CA GLU A 374 -24.83 8.69 -21.12
C GLU A 374 -24.28 7.62 -20.15
N ILE A 375 -25.01 7.36 -19.06
CA ILE A 375 -24.83 6.20 -18.18
C ILE A 375 -26.17 5.46 -18.09
N PRO A 376 -26.23 4.14 -18.33
CA PRO A 376 -27.46 3.39 -18.17
C PRO A 376 -27.81 3.24 -16.67
N MET A 377 -29.11 3.32 -16.32
CA MET A 377 -29.59 3.11 -14.95
C MET A 377 -29.10 1.77 -14.35
N GLU A 378 -29.00 0.73 -15.17
CA GLU A 378 -28.49 -0.59 -14.78
C GLU A 378 -27.07 -0.52 -14.20
N ARG A 379 -26.20 0.33 -14.75
CA ARG A 379 -24.83 0.52 -14.24
C ARG A 379 -24.83 1.17 -12.85
N ILE A 380 -25.76 2.08 -12.60
CA ILE A 380 -25.96 2.69 -11.27
C ILE A 380 -26.53 1.66 -10.29
N ASP A 381 -27.52 0.88 -10.71
CA ASP A 381 -28.12 -0.18 -9.88
C ASP A 381 -27.07 -1.23 -9.49
N GLU A 382 -26.17 -1.58 -10.40
CA GLU A 382 -25.07 -2.51 -10.18
C GLU A 382 -24.04 -1.96 -9.18
N ALA A 383 -23.65 -0.69 -9.32
CA ALA A 383 -22.73 -0.04 -8.37
C ALA A 383 -23.35 0.04 -6.96
N VAL A 384 -24.60 0.48 -6.85
CA VAL A 384 -25.29 0.60 -5.56
C VAL A 384 -25.56 -0.77 -4.95
N ARG A 385 -25.85 -1.79 -5.75
CA ARG A 385 -25.99 -3.17 -5.27
C ARG A 385 -24.76 -3.59 -4.47
N ARG A 386 -23.56 -3.40 -5.01
CA ARG A 386 -22.31 -3.76 -4.34
C ARG A 386 -22.10 -3.00 -3.03
N VAL A 387 -22.46 -1.72 -3.00
CA VAL A 387 -22.42 -0.93 -1.75
C VAL A 387 -23.36 -1.50 -0.70
N LEU A 388 -24.58 -1.89 -1.10
CA LEU A 388 -25.58 -2.44 -0.19
C LEU A 388 -25.24 -3.87 0.26
N GLU A 389 -24.73 -4.71 -0.64
CA GLU A 389 -24.26 -6.08 -0.34
C GLU A 389 -23.12 -6.04 0.66
N LEU A 390 -22.11 -5.18 0.45
CA LEU A 390 -21.03 -4.98 1.43
C LEU A 390 -21.57 -4.59 2.82
N LYS A 391 -22.58 -3.72 2.88
CA LYS A 391 -23.22 -3.33 4.16
C LYS A 391 -23.99 -4.48 4.81
N VAL A 392 -24.59 -5.37 4.02
CA VAL A 392 -25.26 -6.58 4.50
C VAL A 392 -24.24 -7.57 5.03
N ASP A 393 -23.17 -7.82 4.29
CA ASP A 393 -22.12 -8.78 4.64
C ASP A 393 -21.42 -8.38 5.94
N LEU A 394 -21.19 -7.08 6.14
CA LEU A 394 -20.63 -6.51 7.38
C LEU A 394 -21.64 -6.44 8.55
N GLY A 395 -22.87 -6.92 8.35
CA GLY A 395 -23.91 -6.99 9.38
C GLY A 395 -24.49 -5.64 9.81
N LEU A 396 -24.34 -4.58 9.02
CA LEU A 396 -24.71 -3.22 9.43
C LEU A 396 -26.22 -2.98 9.54
N PHE A 397 -27.01 -3.70 8.77
CA PHE A 397 -28.47 -3.63 8.87
C PHE A 397 -29.00 -4.31 10.15
N GLU A 398 -28.27 -5.27 10.69
CA GLU A 398 -28.63 -5.98 11.92
C GLU A 398 -28.08 -5.28 13.18
N SER A 399 -26.81 -4.87 13.12
CA SER A 399 -26.10 -4.18 14.20
C SER A 399 -25.29 -3.01 13.63
N PRO A 400 -25.91 -1.82 13.50
CA PRO A 400 -25.27 -0.67 12.87
C PRO A 400 -24.15 -0.05 13.73
N THR A 401 -24.18 -0.26 15.05
CA THR A 401 -23.22 0.29 16.02
C THR A 401 -22.36 -0.80 16.65
N VAL A 402 -21.24 -0.41 17.26
CA VAL A 402 -20.33 -1.31 17.99
C VAL A 402 -20.43 -1.14 19.51
N ASP A 403 -19.97 -2.15 20.26
CA ASP A 403 -19.86 -2.08 21.72
C ASP A 403 -18.69 -1.16 22.14
N GLU A 404 -19.01 -0.07 22.85
CA GLU A 404 -18.03 0.92 23.35
C GLU A 404 -16.94 0.28 24.22
N GLY A 405 -17.21 -0.83 24.90
CA GLY A 405 -16.22 -1.52 25.73
C GLY A 405 -15.21 -2.37 24.96
N ARG A 406 -15.43 -2.62 23.66
CA ARG A 406 -14.61 -3.55 22.87
C ARG A 406 -13.18 -3.02 22.66
N ILE A 407 -13.05 -1.75 22.28
CA ILE A 407 -11.78 -1.11 21.93
C ILE A 407 -10.76 -1.13 23.07
N GLY A 408 -11.21 -0.97 24.32
CA GLY A 408 -10.35 -0.99 25.50
C GLY A 408 -9.68 -2.35 25.78
N ASN A 409 -10.13 -3.45 25.17
CA ASN A 409 -9.50 -4.77 25.32
C ASN A 409 -8.39 -5.02 24.30
N VAL A 410 -8.36 -4.26 23.22
CA VAL A 410 -7.47 -4.48 22.07
C VAL A 410 -6.45 -3.35 21.88
N LEU A 411 -6.76 -2.14 22.37
CA LEU A 411 -5.85 -0.99 22.28
C LEU A 411 -4.51 -1.30 22.95
N GLY A 412 -3.42 -1.20 22.18
CA GLY A 412 -2.07 -1.50 22.64
C GLY A 412 -1.76 -3.00 22.85
N GLY A 413 -2.63 -3.90 22.38
CA GLY A 413 -2.46 -5.35 22.43
C GLY A 413 -1.40 -5.91 21.48
N ALA A 414 -1.32 -7.23 21.33
CA ALA A 414 -0.40 -7.93 20.41
C ALA A 414 1.09 -7.53 20.53
N GLN A 415 1.55 -7.19 21.74
CA GLN A 415 2.93 -6.79 21.98
C GLN A 415 3.93 -7.89 21.57
N ASP A 416 3.66 -9.15 21.90
CA ASP A 416 4.56 -10.27 21.58
C ASP A 416 4.77 -10.40 20.06
N ALA A 417 3.70 -10.30 19.27
CA ALA A 417 3.77 -10.34 17.81
C ALA A 417 4.51 -9.12 17.24
N SER A 418 4.25 -7.92 17.77
CA SER A 418 4.93 -6.69 17.37
C SER A 418 6.43 -6.72 17.67
N GLU A 419 6.83 -7.20 18.86
CA GLU A 419 8.24 -7.36 19.23
C GLU A 419 8.94 -8.43 18.39
N THR A 420 8.29 -9.56 18.17
CA THR A 420 8.81 -10.66 17.34
C THR A 420 9.02 -10.17 15.90
N MET A 421 8.02 -9.50 15.32
CA MET A 421 8.12 -8.97 13.96
C MET A 421 9.19 -7.89 13.85
N ALA A 422 9.30 -7.00 14.85
CA ALA A 422 10.35 -6.00 14.90
C ALA A 422 11.72 -6.67 14.85
N LYS A 423 11.98 -7.68 15.71
CA LYS A 423 13.22 -8.46 15.77
C LYS A 423 13.52 -9.19 14.46
N GLU A 424 12.57 -9.96 13.95
CA GLU A 424 12.72 -10.74 12.72
C GLU A 424 12.89 -9.89 11.46
N SER A 425 12.46 -8.64 11.49
CA SER A 425 12.62 -7.72 10.36
C SER A 425 13.97 -6.99 10.31
N LEU A 426 14.76 -7.02 11.38
CA LEU A 426 16.06 -6.33 11.42
C LEU A 426 17.07 -7.03 10.51
N VAL A 427 17.65 -6.27 9.57
CA VAL A 427 18.62 -6.79 8.61
C VAL A 427 20.01 -6.27 8.94
N LEU A 428 20.91 -7.16 9.34
CA LEU A 428 22.33 -6.83 9.52
C LEU A 428 23.00 -6.72 8.15
N LEU A 429 23.26 -5.50 7.68
CA LEU A 429 23.82 -5.23 6.36
C LEU A 429 25.34 -5.46 6.33
N LYS A 430 26.03 -5.02 7.38
CA LYS A 430 27.49 -5.08 7.51
C LYS A 430 27.87 -5.41 8.95
N ASN A 431 28.89 -6.23 9.14
CA ASN A 431 29.49 -6.52 10.45
C ASN A 431 30.98 -6.86 10.29
N ALA A 432 31.80 -5.84 10.07
CA ALA A 432 33.25 -6.01 9.93
C ALA A 432 33.85 -6.48 11.26
N GLU A 433 34.86 -7.36 11.19
CA GLU A 433 35.61 -7.86 12.35
C GLU A 433 34.75 -8.35 13.53
N GLU A 434 33.52 -8.80 13.27
CA GLU A 434 32.55 -9.21 14.30
C GLU A 434 32.27 -8.10 15.35
N THR A 435 32.24 -6.84 14.92
CA THR A 435 31.94 -5.66 15.76
C THR A 435 30.67 -5.82 16.61
N LEU A 436 29.59 -6.32 16.00
CA LEU A 436 28.37 -6.69 16.71
C LEU A 436 28.34 -8.21 16.96
N PRO A 437 27.77 -8.64 18.11
CA PRO A 437 27.12 -7.81 19.12
C PRO A 437 28.11 -7.14 20.09
N LEU A 438 27.71 -6.01 20.66
CA LEU A 438 28.36 -5.39 21.82
C LEU A 438 28.30 -6.34 23.03
N SER A 439 29.28 -6.27 23.93
CA SER A 439 29.35 -7.14 25.12
C SER A 439 28.34 -6.78 26.22
N GLY A 440 27.80 -5.56 26.20
CA GLY A 440 26.87 -5.01 27.20
C GLY A 440 27.56 -4.32 28.38
N ASP A 441 28.87 -4.41 28.51
CA ASP A 441 29.65 -3.70 29.55
C ASP A 441 30.24 -2.37 29.06
N GLU A 442 30.08 -2.04 27.77
CA GLU A 442 30.65 -0.85 27.11
C GLU A 442 30.07 0.47 27.63
N ASN A 443 30.90 1.52 27.56
CA ASN A 443 30.47 2.91 27.57
C ASN A 443 30.12 3.33 26.13
N VAL A 444 28.83 3.48 25.84
CA VAL A 444 28.34 3.74 24.48
C VAL A 444 28.02 5.23 24.30
N LEU A 445 28.49 5.82 23.20
CA LEU A 445 27.96 7.10 22.69
C LEU A 445 26.81 6.81 21.73
N LEU A 446 25.60 7.26 22.05
CA LEU A 446 24.44 7.24 21.15
C LEU A 446 24.22 8.63 20.57
N THR A 447 24.27 8.75 19.24
CA THR A 447 24.06 10.01 18.51
C THR A 447 23.20 9.80 17.26
N GLY A 448 22.90 10.87 16.52
CA GLY A 448 21.95 10.90 15.40
C GLY A 448 20.63 11.59 15.75
N PRO A 449 19.68 11.68 14.79
CA PRO A 449 18.40 12.37 14.96
C PRO A 449 17.74 11.99 16.27
N GLY A 450 17.24 12.96 17.02
CA GLY A 450 16.76 12.79 18.39
C GLY A 450 15.82 13.92 18.81
N VAL A 451 15.98 14.46 20.02
CA VAL A 451 15.02 15.42 20.57
C VAL A 451 15.09 16.78 19.84
N ASP A 452 13.96 17.28 19.34
CA ASP A 452 13.86 18.61 18.72
C ASP A 452 13.91 19.76 19.76
N GLY A 453 13.92 21.01 19.28
CA GLY A 453 13.96 22.21 20.11
C GLY A 453 12.79 22.39 21.09
N ASP A 454 11.72 21.61 20.93
CA ASP A 454 10.48 21.65 21.72
C ASP A 454 10.31 20.43 22.64
N GLY A 455 11.25 19.48 22.63
CA GLY A 455 11.27 18.32 23.53
C GLY A 455 10.71 17.03 22.94
N ASN A 456 10.50 16.96 21.62
CA ASN A 456 9.92 15.79 20.95
C ASN A 456 11.01 14.84 20.45
N ASN A 457 10.91 13.55 20.79
CA ASN A 457 11.89 12.56 20.34
C ASN A 457 11.62 12.13 18.89
N THR A 458 12.43 12.58 17.94
CA THR A 458 12.22 12.32 16.51
C THR A 458 12.51 10.89 16.09
N ARG A 459 13.25 10.11 16.88
CA ARG A 459 13.42 8.66 16.65
C ARG A 459 12.09 7.91 16.78
N ALA A 460 11.20 8.40 17.64
CA ALA A 460 9.83 7.91 17.73
C ALA A 460 9.09 8.10 16.41
N LEU A 461 9.33 9.20 15.70
CA LEU A 461 8.66 9.46 14.43
C LEU A 461 9.22 8.53 13.34
N MET A 462 10.55 8.48 13.22
CA MET A 462 11.24 7.66 12.22
C MET A 462 10.95 6.16 12.37
N GLN A 463 10.81 5.63 13.59
CA GLN A 463 10.53 4.21 13.79
C GLN A 463 9.12 3.79 13.33
N HIS A 464 8.16 4.72 13.33
CA HIS A 464 6.77 4.45 12.94
C HIS A 464 6.53 4.73 11.46
N GLY A 465 7.15 5.78 10.89
CA GLY A 465 6.95 6.15 9.49
C GLY A 465 5.60 6.85 9.22
N GLY A 466 5.25 6.95 7.93
CA GLY A 466 3.96 7.49 7.49
C GLY A 466 2.78 6.55 7.82
N TRP A 467 1.56 7.04 7.67
CA TRP A 467 0.32 6.30 8.00
C TRP A 467 0.20 5.91 9.49
N THR A 468 0.86 6.66 10.38
CA THR A 468 0.74 6.52 11.83
C THR A 468 0.28 7.85 12.44
N LEU A 469 -0.87 7.86 13.11
CA LEU A 469 -1.54 9.02 13.74
C LEU A 469 -1.75 10.22 12.82
N GLY A 470 -1.55 10.06 11.54
CA GLY A 470 -1.42 11.17 10.64
C GLY A 470 -0.95 10.68 9.29
N TRP A 471 -1.11 11.54 8.29
CA TRP A 471 -0.76 11.22 6.92
C TRP A 471 0.75 11.11 6.84
N GLN A 472 1.46 12.19 7.14
CA GLN A 472 2.91 12.24 7.10
C GLN A 472 3.58 11.58 8.32
N GLY A 473 2.82 10.88 9.18
CA GLY A 473 3.29 10.33 10.44
C GLY A 473 2.87 11.17 11.66
N ALA A 474 3.32 10.74 12.84
CA ALA A 474 2.94 11.39 14.10
C ALA A 474 3.49 12.83 14.18
N SER A 475 2.74 13.71 14.82
CA SER A 475 3.16 15.10 15.04
C SER A 475 4.21 15.19 16.14
N ALA A 476 5.06 16.21 16.04
CA ALA A 476 5.96 16.58 17.11
C ALA A 476 5.12 17.00 18.34
N GLY A 477 5.30 16.34 19.49
CA GLY A 477 4.53 16.58 20.72
C GLY A 477 3.42 15.58 20.97
N GLY A 478 3.18 14.69 20.01
CA GLY A 478 2.19 13.63 20.10
C GLY A 478 0.85 13.99 19.44
N PRO A 479 -0.16 13.12 19.58
CA PRO A 479 -0.15 11.87 20.35
C PRO A 479 0.82 10.83 19.77
N TYR A 480 1.01 9.73 20.49
CA TYR A 480 1.91 8.65 20.07
C TYR A 480 1.23 7.28 20.15
N PRO A 481 1.57 6.33 19.25
CA PRO A 481 1.21 4.94 19.47
C PRO A 481 1.96 4.39 20.70
N ARG A 482 1.67 3.15 21.08
CA ARG A 482 2.52 2.43 22.03
C ARG A 482 3.94 2.39 21.48
N GLN A 483 4.94 2.73 22.29
CA GLN A 483 6.32 2.80 21.83
C GLN A 483 7.33 2.53 22.93
N ASN A 484 8.40 1.82 22.56
CA ASN A 484 9.62 1.68 23.33
C ASN A 484 10.76 2.41 22.61
N LEU A 485 11.41 3.36 23.29
CA LEU A 485 12.44 4.20 22.68
C LEU A 485 13.83 3.54 22.80
N LEU A 486 14.59 3.54 21.71
CA LEU A 486 15.95 2.97 21.69
C LEU A 486 16.85 3.53 22.79
N VAL A 487 16.76 4.82 23.10
CA VAL A 487 17.59 5.44 24.15
C VAL A 487 17.33 4.81 25.52
N ASP A 488 16.07 4.56 25.86
CA ASP A 488 15.68 3.97 27.15
C ASP A 488 16.06 2.48 27.20
N GLU A 489 15.78 1.77 26.11
CA GLU A 489 16.07 0.34 26.01
C GLU A 489 17.58 0.07 26.03
N LEU A 490 18.38 0.85 25.30
CA LEU A 490 19.83 0.69 25.25
C LEU A 490 20.49 1.10 26.58
N GLN A 491 20.03 2.18 27.21
CA GLN A 491 20.53 2.64 28.52
C GLN A 491 20.47 1.53 29.59
N SER A 492 19.49 0.63 29.49
CA SER A 492 19.32 -0.49 30.42
C SER A 492 20.16 -1.73 30.11
N ARG A 493 20.82 -1.77 28.95
CA ARG A 493 21.54 -2.94 28.40
C ARG A 493 23.05 -2.74 28.25
N VAL A 494 23.56 -1.53 28.44
CA VAL A 494 24.99 -1.19 28.34
C VAL A 494 25.56 -0.70 29.67
N GLY A 495 26.88 -0.74 29.82
CA GLY A 495 27.57 -0.33 31.04
C GLY A 495 27.36 1.14 31.39
N SER A 496 27.46 2.03 30.40
CA SER A 496 26.98 3.40 30.49
C SER A 496 26.60 3.95 29.11
N LEU A 497 25.73 4.97 29.08
CA LEU A 497 25.28 5.61 27.84
C LEU A 497 25.47 7.12 27.93
N THR A 498 26.22 7.67 26.99
CA THR A 498 26.25 9.11 26.71
C THR A 498 25.35 9.36 25.50
N HIS A 499 24.32 10.18 25.66
CA HIS A 499 23.37 10.48 24.59
C HIS A 499 23.54 11.92 24.10
N VAL A 500 23.86 12.07 22.82
CA VAL A 500 23.97 13.37 22.14
C VAL A 500 23.02 13.38 20.94
N PRO A 501 21.75 13.82 21.09
CA PRO A 501 20.79 13.84 19.99
C PRO A 501 21.05 15.01 19.03
N THR A 502 20.89 14.77 17.73
CA THR A 502 20.77 15.82 16.71
C THR A 502 19.31 16.20 16.48
N THR A 503 19.06 17.32 15.81
CA THR A 503 17.70 17.86 15.64
C THR A 503 17.08 17.31 14.36
N TYR A 504 15.78 17.03 14.40
CA TYR A 504 14.95 16.82 13.21
C TYR A 504 13.61 17.54 13.40
N GLU A 505 13.21 18.33 12.42
CA GLU A 505 11.91 18.99 12.41
C GLU A 505 11.05 18.37 11.31
N ASN A 506 9.98 17.65 11.70
CA ASN A 506 9.02 17.14 10.73
C ASN A 506 8.31 18.34 10.08
N THR A 507 8.28 18.37 8.76
CA THR A 507 7.56 19.39 8.01
C THR A 507 6.19 18.83 7.60
N THR A 508 5.14 19.57 7.93
CA THR A 508 3.78 19.18 7.51
C THR A 508 3.52 19.66 6.09
N TRP A 509 3.31 18.73 5.16
CA TRP A 509 2.75 19.04 3.85
C TRP A 509 1.27 19.44 3.97
N TYR A 510 0.95 20.69 3.65
CA TYR A 510 -0.42 21.16 3.47
C TYR A 510 -0.72 21.31 1.99
N ALA A 511 -1.44 20.34 1.41
CA ALA A 511 -2.07 20.52 0.11
C ALA A 511 -3.25 21.51 0.24
N GLY A 512 -2.95 22.81 0.12
CA GLY A 512 -3.95 23.83 -0.21
C GLY A 512 -4.71 24.48 0.95
N GLN A 513 -4.14 25.57 1.48
CA GLN A 513 -4.89 26.80 1.73
C GLN A 513 -4.00 28.01 1.35
N GLY A 514 -3.90 28.29 0.06
CA GLY A 514 -3.20 29.45 -0.47
C GLY A 514 -3.04 29.32 -1.99
N ASP A 515 -3.77 30.17 -2.73
CA ASP A 515 -3.45 30.76 -4.04
C ASP A 515 -2.69 29.99 -5.15
N GLY A 516 -2.54 28.67 -5.07
CA GLY A 516 -1.88 27.84 -6.07
C GLY A 516 -0.35 27.82 -5.96
N GLU A 517 0.23 28.26 -4.84
CA GLU A 517 1.65 28.04 -4.55
C GLU A 517 1.80 26.81 -3.65
N ASN A 518 2.41 25.73 -4.19
CA ASN A 518 2.94 24.64 -3.37
C ASN A 518 3.94 25.24 -2.39
N GLN A 519 3.59 25.33 -1.10
CA GLN A 519 4.59 25.56 -0.07
C GLN A 519 5.29 24.23 0.17
N GLN A 520 6.24 23.92 -0.70
CA GLN A 520 7.19 22.84 -0.50
C GLN A 520 8.09 23.26 0.66
N SER A 521 7.75 22.81 1.87
CA SER A 521 8.73 22.71 2.95
C SER A 521 9.81 21.71 2.54
N ASP A 522 11.00 21.81 3.13
CA ASP A 522 12.11 20.89 2.88
C ASP A 522 11.60 19.43 2.92
N GLU A 523 11.88 18.68 1.85
CA GLU A 523 11.36 17.34 1.58
C GLU A 523 11.66 16.40 2.75
N ASN A 524 10.65 15.72 3.30
CA ASN A 524 10.78 14.74 4.39
C ASN A 524 11.29 15.29 5.74
N GLY A 525 11.16 16.59 5.97
CA GLY A 525 11.59 17.25 7.20
C GLY A 525 13.05 17.72 7.16
N ASN A 526 13.43 18.53 8.14
CA ASN A 526 14.75 19.18 8.17
C ASN A 526 15.64 18.57 9.26
N PHE A 527 16.78 18.00 8.87
CA PHE A 527 17.80 17.54 9.81
C PHE A 527 18.80 18.67 10.10
N ASP A 528 19.17 18.84 11.37
CA ASP A 528 20.17 19.83 11.77
C ASP A 528 21.19 19.26 12.74
N PHE A 529 22.44 19.67 12.55
CA PHE A 529 23.60 19.29 13.36
C PHE A 529 24.42 20.53 13.72
N THR A 530 24.05 21.12 14.85
CA THR A 530 24.58 22.41 15.33
C THR A 530 26.04 22.32 15.81
N ASP A 531 26.74 23.46 15.84
CA ASP A 531 28.10 23.57 16.40
C ASP A 531 28.19 23.09 17.86
N GLU A 532 27.11 23.26 18.65
CA GLU A 532 27.04 22.79 20.03
C GLU A 532 26.98 21.26 20.09
N GLN A 533 26.09 20.64 19.32
CA GLN A 533 26.01 19.18 19.19
C GLN A 533 27.31 18.60 18.65
N ARG A 534 27.94 19.25 17.66
CA ARG A 534 29.25 18.86 17.13
C ARG A 534 30.32 18.85 18.22
N SER A 535 30.42 19.92 19.00
CA SER A 535 31.36 20.01 20.12
C SER A 535 31.12 18.93 21.18
N GLN A 536 29.86 18.54 21.42
CA GLN A 536 29.51 17.46 22.35
C GLN A 536 29.93 16.09 21.81
N VAL A 537 29.68 15.80 20.52
CA VAL A 537 30.15 14.57 19.85
C VAL A 537 31.67 14.48 19.88
N GLU A 538 32.38 15.54 19.47
CA GLU A 538 33.85 15.61 19.50
C GLU A 538 34.44 15.39 20.90
N SER A 539 33.70 15.79 21.94
CA SER A 539 34.13 15.59 23.33
C SER A 539 33.84 14.18 23.85
N ALA A 540 32.76 13.54 23.39
CA ALA A 540 32.29 12.25 23.92
C ALA A 540 32.86 11.05 23.16
N ALA A 541 33.07 11.16 21.85
CA ALA A 541 33.52 10.05 21.00
C ALA A 541 34.88 9.44 21.43
N PRO A 542 35.90 10.22 21.83
CA PRO A 542 37.19 9.66 22.29
C PRO A 542 37.10 8.84 23.58
N ASP A 543 36.06 9.05 24.41
CA ASP A 543 35.88 8.37 25.69
C ASP A 543 34.94 7.14 25.57
N ALA A 544 34.38 6.89 24.39
CA ALA A 544 33.43 5.80 24.16
C ALA A 544 34.14 4.49 23.76
N ASP A 545 33.65 3.37 24.30
CA ASP A 545 34.07 2.03 23.89
C ASP A 545 33.40 1.60 22.58
N ALA A 546 32.25 2.20 22.23
CA ALA A 546 31.57 2.06 20.94
C ALA A 546 30.69 3.29 20.67
N VAL A 547 30.53 3.64 19.39
CA VAL A 547 29.58 4.69 18.96
C VAL A 547 28.43 4.06 18.18
N VAL A 548 27.20 4.35 18.60
CA VAL A 548 25.97 4.02 17.87
C VAL A 548 25.42 5.29 17.25
N VAL A 549 25.38 5.34 15.92
CA VAL A 549 24.86 6.48 15.15
C VAL A 549 23.54 6.07 14.50
N VAL A 550 22.45 6.71 14.90
CA VAL A 550 21.15 6.56 14.23
C VAL A 550 21.14 7.42 12.97
N LEU A 551 20.76 6.83 11.83
CA LEU A 551 20.73 7.46 10.51
C LEU A 551 19.42 7.09 9.80
N GLY A 552 19.07 7.78 8.72
CA GLY A 552 17.97 7.37 7.84
C GLY A 552 17.19 8.53 7.23
N GLU A 553 15.87 8.43 7.27
CA GLU A 553 14.96 9.42 6.68
C GLU A 553 13.85 9.82 7.66
N GLY A 554 13.32 11.02 7.45
CA GLY A 554 12.16 11.51 8.16
C GLY A 554 10.87 10.79 7.77
N THR A 555 9.78 11.09 8.47
CA THR A 555 8.48 10.51 8.14
C THR A 555 7.91 11.16 6.88
N HIS A 556 7.36 10.34 5.99
CA HIS A 556 6.82 10.82 4.73
C HIS A 556 5.74 9.90 4.20
N ASN A 557 5.02 10.40 3.19
CA ASN A 557 4.00 9.66 2.47
C ASN A 557 3.73 10.28 1.11
N GLU A 558 3.39 9.42 0.15
CA GLU A 558 2.95 9.83 -1.20
C GLU A 558 3.99 10.75 -1.88
N GLY A 559 3.55 11.68 -2.72
CA GLY A 559 4.46 12.59 -3.43
C GLY A 559 5.32 13.48 -2.54
N PHE A 560 5.01 13.61 -1.24
CA PHE A 560 5.91 14.30 -0.31
C PHE A 560 7.18 13.50 -0.03
N GLY A 561 7.09 12.17 -0.14
CA GLY A 561 8.20 11.24 0.02
C GLY A 561 9.05 11.07 -1.24
N ASP A 562 8.64 11.59 -2.40
CA ASP A 562 9.38 11.45 -3.64
C ASP A 562 10.78 12.07 -3.52
N ARG A 563 11.77 11.49 -4.20
CA ARG A 563 13.16 11.94 -4.11
C ARG A 563 13.98 11.64 -5.35
N ASP A 564 14.92 12.52 -5.63
CA ASP A 564 15.87 12.39 -6.75
C ASP A 564 17.22 11.78 -6.33
N GLU A 565 17.49 11.65 -5.02
CA GLU A 565 18.76 11.15 -4.50
C GLU A 565 18.56 10.13 -3.36
N LEU A 566 19.49 9.18 -3.26
CA LEU A 566 19.50 8.14 -2.22
C LEU A 566 20.47 8.45 -1.08
N VAL A 567 21.28 9.51 -1.18
CA VAL A 567 22.24 9.89 -0.13
C VAL A 567 21.51 10.34 1.14
N LEU A 568 22.17 10.21 2.30
CA LEU A 568 21.64 10.78 3.55
C LEU A 568 21.65 12.32 3.49
N ASP A 569 20.85 12.95 4.34
CA ASP A 569 20.87 14.41 4.49
C ASP A 569 22.27 14.93 4.84
N GLU A 570 22.64 16.13 4.37
CA GLU A 570 23.95 16.74 4.62
C GLU A 570 24.30 16.80 6.12
N ALA A 571 23.35 17.11 7.00
CA ALA A 571 23.58 17.15 8.44
C ALA A 571 23.95 15.77 9.02
N GLN A 572 23.36 14.70 8.48
CA GLN A 572 23.70 13.33 8.87
C GLN A 572 25.07 12.90 8.32
N GLN A 573 25.41 13.32 7.10
CA GLN A 573 26.75 13.09 6.53
C GLN A 573 27.84 13.80 7.36
N ASP A 574 27.59 15.05 7.74
CA ASP A 574 28.46 15.85 8.59
C ASP A 574 28.64 15.25 10.00
N LEU A 575 27.55 14.72 10.57
CA LEU A 575 27.59 13.98 11.83
C LEU A 575 28.49 12.77 11.72
N LEU A 576 28.30 11.93 10.70
CA LEU A 576 29.08 10.70 10.51
C LEU A 576 30.56 11.01 10.29
N ALA A 577 30.88 12.05 9.50
CA ALA A 577 32.24 12.52 9.31
C ALA A 577 32.88 12.99 10.64
N THR A 578 32.12 13.71 11.48
CA THR A 578 32.58 14.16 12.80
C THR A 578 32.84 12.99 13.74
N VAL A 579 31.94 12.00 13.80
CA VAL A 579 32.14 10.79 14.61
C VAL A 579 33.41 10.07 14.14
N THR A 580 33.57 9.89 12.83
CA THR A 580 34.73 9.19 12.24
C THR A 580 36.04 9.93 12.51
N GLU A 581 36.06 11.26 12.52
CA GLU A 581 37.26 12.05 12.84
C GLU A 581 37.57 12.08 14.34
N ALA A 582 36.55 12.07 15.20
CA ALA A 582 36.72 12.22 16.65
C ALA A 582 36.93 10.91 17.41
N ALA A 583 36.38 9.79 16.93
CA ALA A 583 36.55 8.48 17.56
C ALA A 583 38.00 7.99 17.41
N ASP A 584 38.47 7.22 18.40
CA ASP A 584 39.75 6.51 18.26
C ASP A 584 39.64 5.44 17.15
N ASP A 585 40.72 5.17 16.41
CA ASP A 585 40.77 4.16 15.32
C ASP A 585 40.29 2.75 15.74
N ALA A 586 40.26 2.46 17.05
CA ALA A 586 39.84 1.18 17.61
C ALA A 586 38.40 1.18 18.14
N THR A 587 37.74 2.34 18.20
CA THR A 587 36.35 2.47 18.67
C THR A 587 35.41 2.15 17.51
N PRO A 588 34.63 1.05 17.60
CA PRO A 588 33.71 0.68 16.53
C PRO A 588 32.59 1.71 16.35
N ILE A 589 32.26 2.00 15.10
CA ILE A 589 31.13 2.84 14.70
C ILE A 589 30.02 1.97 14.11
N VAL A 590 28.88 1.93 14.79
CA VAL A 590 27.70 1.14 14.42
C VAL A 590 26.60 2.07 13.90
N GLY A 591 26.20 1.90 12.65
CA GLY A 591 25.08 2.61 12.05
C GLY A 591 23.76 1.86 12.25
N VAL A 592 22.73 2.53 12.77
CA VAL A 592 21.35 2.01 12.84
C VAL A 592 20.47 2.85 11.91
N PHE A 593 19.95 2.22 10.87
CA PHE A 593 19.17 2.90 9.82
C PHE A 593 17.66 2.76 10.07
N LEU A 594 17.01 3.87 10.40
CA LEU A 594 15.55 4.02 10.44
C LEU A 594 15.08 4.66 9.14
N ALA A 595 14.64 3.84 8.19
CA ALA A 595 14.20 4.32 6.89
C ALA A 595 13.18 3.39 6.22
N GLY A 596 12.21 3.98 5.53
CA GLY A 596 11.25 3.30 4.66
C GLY A 596 11.77 3.05 3.24
N SER A 597 12.99 3.46 2.91
CA SER A 597 13.61 3.25 1.60
C SER A 597 15.13 3.06 1.68
N PRO A 598 15.81 2.59 0.61
CA PRO A 598 17.25 2.64 0.47
C PRO A 598 17.87 4.04 0.69
N ARG A 599 18.73 4.19 1.72
CA ARG A 599 19.44 5.45 2.05
C ARG A 599 20.95 5.28 2.28
N GLY A 600 21.74 6.28 1.90
CA GLY A 600 23.19 6.29 2.03
C GLY A 600 23.93 5.92 0.75
N SER A 601 25.21 6.27 0.69
CA SER A 601 26.12 6.00 -0.42
C SER A 601 27.16 4.93 -0.01
N PRO A 602 27.93 4.37 -0.95
CA PRO A 602 29.08 3.52 -0.60
C PRO A 602 30.01 4.18 0.45
N ASP A 603 30.29 5.48 0.32
CA ASP A 603 31.08 6.25 1.28
C ASP A 603 30.45 6.30 2.68
N THR A 604 29.11 6.26 2.79
CA THR A 604 28.42 6.12 4.08
C THR A 604 28.79 4.80 4.74
N PHE A 605 28.70 3.68 4.01
CA PHE A 605 28.95 2.35 4.57
C PHE A 605 30.44 2.05 4.78
N ASP A 606 31.35 2.73 4.08
CA ASP A 606 32.79 2.64 4.30
C ASP A 606 33.23 3.22 5.65
N GLN A 607 32.48 4.19 6.20
CA GLN A 607 32.72 4.80 7.51
C GLN A 607 32.16 3.99 8.69
N LEU A 608 31.40 2.92 8.44
CA LEU A 608 30.74 2.12 9.47
C LEU A 608 31.40 0.75 9.61
N ASP A 609 31.70 0.32 10.83
CA ASP A 609 32.18 -1.05 11.08
C ASP A 609 31.03 -2.06 11.03
N ALA A 610 29.86 -1.67 11.55
CA ALA A 610 28.62 -2.42 11.42
C ALA A 610 27.46 -1.53 10.98
N ALA A 611 26.52 -2.11 10.24
CA ALA A 611 25.32 -1.41 9.78
C ALA A 611 24.09 -2.32 9.96
N LEU A 612 23.13 -1.86 10.76
CA LEU A 612 21.85 -2.53 10.99
C LEU A 612 20.75 -1.72 10.31
N PHE A 613 20.07 -2.31 9.33
CA PHE A 613 18.86 -1.74 8.78
C PHE A 613 17.67 -2.17 9.63
N ALA A 614 17.11 -1.22 10.37
CA ALA A 614 15.93 -1.44 11.19
C ALA A 614 14.63 -1.16 10.44
N GLY A 615 14.70 -0.56 9.24
CA GLY A 615 13.51 -0.17 8.49
C GLY A 615 12.70 0.85 9.28
N GLN A 616 11.41 0.58 9.43
CA GLN A 616 10.49 1.31 10.31
C GLN A 616 9.79 0.28 11.22
N PRO A 617 10.43 -0.08 12.35
CA PRO A 617 10.12 -1.28 13.14
C PRO A 617 8.91 -1.16 14.08
N GLY A 618 8.19 -0.04 14.07
CA GLY A 618 6.95 0.11 14.83
C GLY A 618 7.13 0.20 16.36
N SER A 619 6.09 -0.18 17.10
CA SER A 619 5.94 0.02 18.55
C SER A 619 7.06 -0.56 19.40
N ASP A 620 7.58 -1.73 19.02
CA ASP A 620 8.58 -2.45 19.81
C ASP A 620 10.00 -2.36 19.19
N GLY A 621 10.18 -1.42 18.26
CA GLY A 621 11.45 -1.21 17.56
C GLY A 621 12.63 -0.92 18.48
N GLY A 622 12.46 -0.10 19.52
CA GLY A 622 13.53 0.18 20.47
C GLY A 622 14.02 -1.06 21.22
N VAL A 623 13.10 -1.98 21.58
CA VAL A 623 13.45 -3.26 22.24
C VAL A 623 14.22 -4.14 21.26
N ALA A 624 13.69 -4.31 20.04
CA ALA A 624 14.30 -5.14 19.02
C ALA A 624 15.71 -4.68 18.66
N ILE A 625 15.90 -3.37 18.44
CA ILE A 625 17.21 -2.80 18.11
C ILE A 625 18.17 -2.98 19.28
N ALA A 626 17.77 -2.62 20.51
CA ALA A 626 18.66 -2.70 21.66
C ALA A 626 19.07 -4.14 21.98
N ASP A 627 18.14 -5.11 21.92
CA ASP A 627 18.44 -6.53 22.10
C ASP A 627 19.38 -7.06 21.02
N THR A 628 19.25 -6.60 19.79
CA THR A 628 20.14 -6.97 18.69
C THR A 628 21.54 -6.43 18.91
N LEU A 629 21.66 -5.13 19.23
CA LEU A 629 22.96 -4.46 19.44
C LEU A 629 23.81 -5.16 20.51
N VAL A 630 23.21 -5.65 21.60
CA VAL A 630 23.93 -6.37 22.68
C VAL A 630 23.89 -7.89 22.55
N GLY A 631 23.32 -8.42 21.47
CA GLY A 631 23.32 -9.85 21.17
C GLY A 631 22.37 -10.71 22.01
N ASN A 632 21.39 -10.10 22.68
CA ASN A 632 20.23 -10.81 23.25
C ASN A 632 19.36 -11.42 22.14
N TYR A 633 19.35 -10.79 20.96
CA TYR A 633 18.75 -11.31 19.74
C TYR A 633 19.82 -11.45 18.65
N ASN A 634 19.72 -12.51 17.85
CA ASN A 634 20.59 -12.75 16.70
C ASN A 634 19.80 -12.39 15.43
N PRO A 635 20.22 -11.37 14.65
CA PRO A 635 19.45 -10.89 13.51
C PRO A 635 19.29 -11.97 12.44
N SER A 636 18.09 -12.05 11.89
CA SER A 636 17.68 -13.08 10.92
C SER A 636 17.01 -12.52 9.66
N GLY A 637 16.64 -11.22 9.67
CA GLY A 637 15.94 -10.58 8.57
C GLY A 637 16.74 -10.56 7.27
N LYS A 638 16.04 -10.64 6.14
CA LYS A 638 16.62 -10.63 4.78
C LYS A 638 15.96 -9.54 3.94
N LEU A 639 16.74 -8.70 3.26
CA LEU A 639 16.18 -7.66 2.39
C LEU A 639 15.15 -8.26 1.41
N ALA A 640 13.98 -7.63 1.31
CA ALA A 640 12.93 -7.97 0.35
C ALA A 640 13.03 -7.18 -0.96
N PHE A 641 14.07 -6.37 -1.10
CA PHE A 641 14.39 -5.53 -2.25
C PHE A 641 15.91 -5.44 -2.44
N SER A 642 16.35 -5.01 -3.62
CA SER A 642 17.75 -4.75 -3.91
C SER A 642 18.08 -3.28 -3.70
N TRP A 643 19.16 -3.01 -2.95
CA TRP A 643 19.63 -1.67 -2.59
C TRP A 643 20.62 -1.16 -3.63
N PRO A 644 20.26 -0.17 -4.47
CA PRO A 644 21.18 0.38 -5.47
C PRO A 644 22.35 1.14 -4.83
N ASP A 645 23.48 1.17 -5.53
CA ASP A 645 24.64 1.96 -5.14
C ASP A 645 24.40 3.48 -5.28
N ASN A 646 23.62 3.87 -6.30
CA ASN A 646 23.20 5.24 -6.56
C ASN A 646 21.88 5.26 -7.36
N VAL A 647 21.21 6.42 -7.39
CA VAL A 647 19.93 6.56 -8.08
C VAL A 647 20.00 6.26 -9.60
N GLY A 648 21.16 6.50 -10.23
CA GLY A 648 21.34 6.32 -11.67
C GLY A 648 21.37 4.86 -12.15
N THR A 649 21.47 3.89 -11.24
CA THR A 649 21.39 2.46 -11.55
C THR A 649 20.00 1.87 -11.33
N THR A 650 19.08 2.64 -10.74
CA THR A 650 17.71 2.22 -10.44
C THR A 650 16.87 2.02 -11.72
N PRO A 651 16.04 0.96 -11.81
CA PRO A 651 15.86 -0.12 -10.84
C PRO A 651 16.96 -1.22 -10.93
N VAL A 652 17.42 -1.71 -9.78
CA VAL A 652 18.46 -2.77 -9.66
C VAL A 652 17.93 -4.12 -9.17
N GLN A 653 16.73 -4.52 -9.59
CA GLN A 653 16.06 -5.74 -9.13
C GLN A 653 16.86 -7.04 -9.36
N TYR A 654 16.76 -8.00 -8.42
CA TYR A 654 17.50 -9.26 -8.45
C TYR A 654 17.11 -10.19 -9.60
N ASN A 655 15.85 -10.10 -10.05
CA ASN A 655 15.24 -10.87 -11.13
C ASN A 655 15.32 -10.15 -12.49
N ARG A 656 16.30 -9.27 -12.67
CA ARG A 656 16.56 -8.61 -13.96
C ARG A 656 17.02 -9.59 -15.05
N TYR A 657 16.90 -9.14 -16.29
CA TYR A 657 17.35 -9.87 -17.46
C TYR A 657 18.81 -9.54 -17.83
N GLU A 658 19.59 -10.54 -18.29
CA GLU A 658 20.99 -10.38 -18.73
C GLU A 658 21.11 -10.22 -20.26
N PRO A 659 22.19 -9.56 -20.78
CA PRO A 659 23.26 -8.89 -20.03
C PRO A 659 22.80 -7.52 -19.50
N THR A 660 23.14 -7.22 -18.26
CA THR A 660 22.83 -5.94 -17.58
C THR A 660 23.74 -4.79 -18.01
N SER A 661 24.92 -5.10 -18.54
CA SER A 661 25.85 -4.17 -19.17
C SER A 661 26.73 -4.89 -20.18
N THR A 662 27.05 -4.25 -21.30
CA THR A 662 28.07 -4.72 -22.27
C THR A 662 29.36 -3.90 -22.21
N GLY A 663 29.52 -3.03 -21.20
CA GLY A 663 30.76 -2.28 -20.92
C GLY A 663 30.61 -1.19 -19.84
N GLY A 664 31.65 -1.02 -19.02
CA GLY A 664 31.91 0.17 -18.18
C GLY A 664 31.29 0.16 -16.78
N THR A 665 29.98 0.41 -16.68
CA THR A 665 29.26 0.48 -15.40
C THR A 665 28.82 -0.90 -14.97
N ASP A 666 29.23 -1.29 -13.77
CA ASP A 666 28.71 -2.45 -13.06
C ASP A 666 27.42 -2.01 -12.38
N ASN A 667 26.27 -2.46 -12.88
CA ASN A 667 24.98 -2.16 -12.27
C ASN A 667 24.76 -3.13 -11.09
N THR A 668 25.66 -3.20 -10.12
CA THR A 668 25.51 -4.10 -8.97
C THR A 668 24.77 -3.40 -7.84
N ALA A 669 23.89 -4.13 -7.16
CA ALA A 669 23.29 -3.65 -5.93
C ALA A 669 24.36 -3.62 -4.83
N LEU A 670 24.31 -2.60 -3.97
CA LEU A 670 25.14 -2.53 -2.78
C LEU A 670 24.80 -3.66 -1.80
N PHE A 671 23.50 -3.92 -1.64
CA PHE A 671 22.96 -5.07 -0.94
C PHE A 671 21.85 -5.68 -1.80
N GLU A 672 22.00 -6.92 -2.23
CA GLU A 672 21.02 -7.56 -3.13
C GLU A 672 19.81 -8.10 -2.33
N PHE A 673 18.67 -8.31 -2.99
CA PHE A 673 17.56 -9.10 -2.44
C PHE A 673 18.05 -10.37 -1.75
N GLY A 674 17.55 -10.65 -0.54
CA GLY A 674 17.97 -11.79 0.27
C GLY A 674 19.25 -11.57 1.08
N HIS A 675 19.90 -10.40 0.98
CA HIS A 675 21.03 -10.04 1.83
C HIS A 675 20.57 -9.83 3.29
N GLY A 676 21.40 -10.30 4.23
CA GLY A 676 21.17 -10.15 5.67
C GLY A 676 22.08 -11.10 6.44
N LEU A 677 23.00 -10.53 7.22
CA LEU A 677 23.97 -11.27 8.02
C LEU A 677 23.34 -11.75 9.34
N SER A 678 24.04 -12.65 10.02
CA SER A 678 23.71 -13.17 11.34
C SER A 678 24.97 -13.16 12.22
N TYR A 679 24.81 -13.21 13.54
CA TYR A 679 25.90 -13.46 14.49
C TYR A 679 26.35 -14.93 14.52
N THR A 680 25.71 -15.79 13.72
CA THR A 680 26.16 -17.15 13.44
C THR A 680 26.22 -17.38 11.92
N SER A 681 26.69 -18.56 11.50
CA SER A 681 26.77 -18.94 10.09
C SER A 681 25.94 -20.19 9.81
N PHE A 682 25.39 -20.25 8.60
CA PHE A 682 24.60 -21.39 8.13
C PHE A 682 25.22 -22.00 6.89
N GLU A 683 25.32 -23.33 6.87
CA GLU A 683 25.84 -24.10 5.75
C GLU A 683 24.76 -25.01 5.18
N TYR A 684 24.66 -25.04 3.85
CA TYR A 684 23.78 -25.94 3.13
C TYR A 684 24.50 -27.25 2.76
N GLY A 685 23.85 -28.37 3.06
CA GLY A 685 24.28 -29.72 2.71
C GLY A 685 23.65 -30.22 1.43
N SER A 686 23.19 -31.48 1.45
CA SER A 686 22.58 -32.09 0.26
C SER A 686 21.19 -31.51 -0.02
N VAL A 687 20.86 -31.31 -1.30
CA VAL A 687 19.56 -30.83 -1.77
C VAL A 687 18.89 -31.86 -2.68
N SER A 688 17.57 -31.96 -2.60
CA SER A 688 16.76 -32.82 -3.46
C SER A 688 15.40 -32.19 -3.76
N VAL A 689 14.75 -32.62 -4.83
CA VAL A 689 13.41 -32.16 -5.21
C VAL A 689 12.44 -33.35 -5.34
N THR A 690 11.25 -33.21 -4.76
CA THR A 690 10.22 -34.25 -4.75
C THR A 690 8.86 -33.70 -5.22
N PRO A 691 8.27 -34.27 -6.30
CA PRO A 691 8.88 -35.20 -7.24
C PRO A 691 9.92 -34.50 -8.13
N PRO A 692 10.95 -35.22 -8.62
CA PRO A 692 11.94 -34.65 -9.55
C PRO A 692 11.41 -34.44 -10.97
N THR A 693 10.17 -34.86 -11.23
CA THR A 693 9.54 -34.71 -12.53
C THR A 693 8.06 -34.39 -12.36
N VAL A 694 7.65 -33.30 -12.99
CA VAL A 694 6.25 -32.89 -13.14
C VAL A 694 5.80 -33.20 -14.56
N GLY A 695 4.68 -33.92 -14.68
CA GLY A 695 4.11 -34.28 -15.97
C GLY A 695 3.49 -33.07 -16.66
N ASN A 696 2.41 -32.55 -16.08
CA ASN A 696 1.73 -31.33 -16.49
C ASN A 696 1.66 -30.40 -15.27
N PRO A 697 2.27 -29.19 -15.32
CA PRO A 697 2.30 -28.27 -14.18
C PRO A 697 0.90 -27.77 -13.79
N ALA A 698 -0.06 -27.73 -14.71
CA ALA A 698 -1.46 -27.40 -14.39
C ALA A 698 -2.14 -28.39 -13.42
N ASN A 699 -1.62 -29.63 -13.31
CA ASN A 699 -2.15 -30.66 -12.39
C ASN A 699 -1.31 -30.78 -11.11
N LYS A 700 -0.16 -30.09 -11.05
CA LYS A 700 0.77 -30.11 -9.94
C LYS A 700 1.63 -28.86 -10.02
N SER A 701 1.12 -27.80 -9.43
CA SER A 701 1.72 -26.47 -9.39
C SER A 701 2.84 -26.35 -8.35
N GLU A 702 3.06 -27.36 -7.52
CA GLU A 702 4.05 -27.30 -6.43
C GLU A 702 4.95 -28.55 -6.39
N VAL A 703 6.19 -28.35 -5.94
CA VAL A 703 7.14 -29.40 -5.58
C VAL A 703 7.81 -29.08 -4.24
N THR A 704 8.32 -30.09 -3.54
CA THR A 704 9.09 -29.88 -2.30
C THR A 704 10.57 -29.92 -2.60
N VAL A 705 11.32 -28.91 -2.17
CA VAL A 705 12.79 -28.89 -2.19
C VAL A 705 13.29 -29.11 -0.77
N SER A 706 13.95 -30.25 -0.55
CA SER A 706 14.51 -30.63 0.75
C SER A 706 16.00 -30.33 0.78
N VAL A 707 16.47 -29.61 1.79
CA VAL A 707 17.89 -29.27 1.96
C VAL A 707 18.34 -29.45 3.40
N GLU A 708 19.52 -30.02 3.61
CA GLU A 708 20.15 -30.03 4.93
C GLU A 708 20.72 -28.64 5.27
N VAL A 709 20.38 -28.12 6.45
CA VAL A 709 20.87 -26.84 6.95
C VAL A 709 21.58 -27.08 8.27
N THR A 710 22.80 -26.58 8.40
CA THR A 710 23.59 -26.65 9.63
C THR A 710 23.90 -25.25 10.14
N ASN A 711 23.62 -24.98 11.41
CA ASN A 711 24.18 -23.81 12.09
C ASN A 711 25.64 -24.14 12.45
N ALA A 712 26.57 -23.58 11.68
CA ALA A 712 27.99 -23.88 11.75
C ALA A 712 28.76 -22.97 12.73
N GLY A 713 28.10 -21.98 13.32
CA GLY A 713 28.70 -21.09 14.31
C GLY A 713 28.45 -21.53 15.76
N ASP A 714 28.80 -20.63 16.68
CA ASP A 714 28.82 -20.90 18.13
C ASP A 714 27.60 -20.34 18.88
N ARG A 715 26.60 -19.80 18.15
CA ARG A 715 25.39 -19.20 18.71
C ARG A 715 24.14 -19.80 18.07
N ALA A 716 23.07 -19.91 18.84
CA ALA A 716 21.75 -20.18 18.26
C ALA A 716 21.36 -19.03 17.32
N GLY A 717 20.58 -19.35 16.30
CA GLY A 717 20.12 -18.36 15.33
C GLY A 717 19.02 -18.89 14.45
N GLU A 718 18.34 -17.96 13.79
CA GLU A 718 17.32 -18.24 12.80
C GLU A 718 17.84 -17.93 11.40
N HIS A 719 17.34 -18.66 10.42
CA HIS A 719 17.74 -18.52 9.03
C HIS A 719 16.57 -18.74 8.10
N VAL A 720 16.53 -17.97 7.01
CA VAL A 720 15.56 -18.16 5.93
C VAL A 720 16.24 -18.93 4.79
N VAL A 721 15.65 -20.08 4.47
CA VAL A 721 16.02 -20.92 3.33
C VAL A 721 15.19 -20.51 2.12
N GLU A 722 15.77 -19.76 1.20
CA GLU A 722 15.11 -19.36 -0.06
C GLU A 722 15.46 -20.35 -1.19
N VAL A 723 14.49 -20.70 -2.03
CA VAL A 723 14.68 -21.53 -3.23
C VAL A 723 14.41 -20.71 -4.47
N PHE A 724 15.38 -20.66 -5.37
CA PHE A 724 15.32 -19.93 -6.63
C PHE A 724 15.34 -20.86 -7.84
N ASN A 725 14.80 -20.40 -8.96
CA ASN A 725 15.17 -20.91 -10.28
C ASN A 725 16.21 -20.02 -10.96
N THR A 726 17.24 -20.61 -11.56
CA THR A 726 18.35 -19.95 -12.28
C THR A 726 18.40 -20.30 -13.78
N GLN A 727 17.30 -20.80 -14.35
CA GLN A 727 17.27 -21.19 -15.76
C GLN A 727 17.52 -20.00 -16.69
N SER A 728 18.44 -20.17 -17.63
CA SER A 728 18.94 -19.08 -18.48
C SER A 728 18.38 -19.03 -19.91
N TYR A 729 17.46 -19.91 -20.30
CA TYR A 729 16.91 -19.94 -21.66
C TYR A 729 15.45 -20.44 -21.73
N GLY A 730 14.68 -19.93 -22.69
CA GLY A 730 13.28 -20.28 -22.95
C GLY A 730 12.76 -19.62 -24.23
N SER A 731 11.43 -19.61 -24.46
CA SER A 731 10.84 -18.91 -25.62
C SER A 731 10.97 -17.39 -25.56
N VAL A 732 11.16 -16.87 -24.35
CA VAL A 732 11.47 -15.47 -24.05
C VAL A 732 12.70 -15.40 -23.14
N LEU A 733 13.27 -14.20 -23.02
CA LEU A 733 14.37 -13.95 -22.09
C LEU A 733 13.91 -14.32 -20.67
N GLN A 734 14.73 -15.09 -19.96
CA GLN A 734 14.46 -15.48 -18.58
C GLN A 734 15.20 -14.53 -17.63
N PRO A 735 14.60 -14.16 -16.49
CA PRO A 735 15.28 -13.40 -15.47
C PRO A 735 16.44 -14.21 -14.89
N ARG A 736 17.45 -13.53 -14.33
CA ARG A 736 18.62 -14.16 -13.71
C ARG A 736 18.22 -15.17 -12.61
N ARG A 737 17.24 -14.81 -11.79
CA ARG A 737 16.69 -15.61 -10.70
C ARG A 737 15.18 -15.37 -10.55
N ARG A 738 14.47 -16.36 -10.01
CA ARG A 738 13.07 -16.25 -9.56
C ARG A 738 12.91 -16.98 -8.25
N LEU A 739 12.37 -16.33 -7.24
CA LEU A 739 11.99 -16.97 -5.99
C LEU A 739 10.83 -17.94 -6.25
N LEU A 740 10.96 -19.18 -5.80
CA LEU A 740 9.92 -20.20 -5.89
C LEU A 740 9.31 -20.51 -4.52
N GLY A 741 10.02 -20.23 -3.43
CA GLY A 741 9.55 -20.51 -2.08
C GLY A 741 10.63 -20.18 -1.05
N TYR A 742 10.22 -20.11 0.20
CA TYR A 742 11.09 -19.80 1.34
C TYR A 742 10.56 -20.50 2.59
N GLU A 743 11.45 -20.80 3.54
CA GLU A 743 11.10 -21.38 4.84
C GLU A 743 12.04 -20.85 5.92
N ARG A 744 11.50 -20.49 7.08
CA ARG A 744 12.30 -20.09 8.25
C ARG A 744 12.65 -21.32 9.09
N VAL A 745 13.87 -21.36 9.61
CA VAL A 745 14.33 -22.40 10.55
C VAL A 745 15.13 -21.79 11.70
N ALA A 746 14.85 -22.22 12.93
CA ALA A 746 15.65 -21.92 14.12
C ALA A 746 16.56 -23.11 14.43
N LEU A 747 17.85 -22.86 14.69
CA LEU A 747 18.83 -23.90 14.97
C LEU A 747 19.75 -23.50 16.13
N ASP A 748 19.95 -24.43 17.06
CA ASP A 748 21.00 -24.34 18.08
C ASP A 748 22.40 -24.38 17.42
N ALA A 749 23.42 -23.91 18.14
CA ALA A 749 24.81 -23.97 17.67
C ALA A 749 25.24 -25.42 17.38
N GLY A 750 25.72 -25.68 16.15
CA GLY A 750 26.13 -27.00 15.68
C GLY A 750 24.98 -27.94 15.32
N GLU A 751 23.73 -27.50 15.39
CA GLU A 751 22.57 -28.30 14.98
C GLU A 751 22.48 -28.41 13.45
N THR A 752 22.10 -29.60 12.97
CA THR A 752 21.76 -29.86 11.56
C THR A 752 20.35 -30.41 11.47
N THR A 753 19.54 -29.83 10.58
CA THR A 753 18.20 -30.35 10.24
C THR A 753 17.99 -30.41 8.74
N THR A 754 16.94 -31.10 8.29
CA THR A 754 16.45 -31.02 6.91
C THR A 754 15.26 -30.07 6.86
N VAL A 755 15.36 -29.05 6.01
CA VAL A 755 14.30 -28.07 5.75
C VAL A 755 13.63 -28.42 4.43
N ASP A 756 12.30 -28.51 4.45
CA ASP A 756 11.46 -28.74 3.28
C ASP A 756 10.82 -27.42 2.87
N VAL A 757 11.22 -26.90 1.70
CA VAL A 757 10.65 -25.67 1.12
C VAL A 757 9.62 -26.05 0.05
N THR A 758 8.41 -25.51 0.15
CA THR A 758 7.42 -25.64 -0.92
C THR A 758 7.76 -24.66 -2.04
N ALA A 759 8.14 -25.19 -3.20
CA ALA A 759 8.44 -24.41 -4.40
C ALA A 759 7.22 -24.36 -5.32
N ASP A 760 6.67 -23.16 -5.49
CA ASP A 760 5.55 -22.86 -6.37
C ASP A 760 6.03 -22.63 -7.80
N LEU A 761 5.50 -23.43 -8.72
CA LEU A 761 5.83 -23.40 -10.14
C LEU A 761 5.10 -22.27 -10.89
N THR A 762 4.12 -21.59 -10.29
CA THR A 762 3.50 -20.39 -10.89
C THR A 762 4.55 -19.31 -11.18
N ALA A 763 5.56 -19.17 -10.31
CA ALA A 763 6.68 -18.26 -10.48
C ALA A 763 7.53 -18.56 -11.72
N LEU A 764 7.47 -19.79 -12.27
CA LEU A 764 8.16 -20.18 -13.50
C LEU A 764 7.39 -19.80 -14.77
N GLU A 765 6.15 -19.35 -14.65
CA GLU A 765 5.36 -18.98 -15.81
C GLU A 765 5.96 -17.80 -16.56
N VAL A 766 6.03 -17.94 -17.88
CA VAL A 766 6.35 -16.84 -18.78
C VAL A 766 5.16 -16.55 -19.67
N VAL A 767 5.15 -15.36 -20.27
CA VAL A 767 4.23 -15.00 -21.35
C VAL A 767 4.96 -15.12 -22.70
N PRO A 768 4.75 -16.22 -23.46
CA PRO A 768 5.40 -16.41 -24.74
C PRO A 768 4.93 -15.40 -25.80
N GLY A 769 5.64 -15.36 -26.92
CA GLY A 769 5.28 -14.57 -28.09
C GLY A 769 6.16 -13.35 -28.30
N ASN A 770 5.80 -12.52 -29.27
CA ASN A 770 6.56 -11.32 -29.63
C ASN A 770 6.08 -10.09 -28.82
N VAL A 771 6.34 -8.87 -29.31
CA VAL A 771 6.06 -7.57 -28.64
C VAL A 771 4.70 -7.50 -27.92
N LEU A 772 3.62 -8.00 -28.54
CA LEU A 772 2.28 -7.92 -27.95
C LEU A 772 2.02 -8.93 -26.82
N ALA A 773 2.80 -10.02 -26.74
CA ALA A 773 2.72 -11.00 -25.66
C ALA A 773 1.29 -11.50 -25.33
N LEU A 774 0.53 -11.89 -26.37
CA LEU A 774 -0.88 -12.30 -26.25
C LEU A 774 -1.09 -13.79 -25.93
N ALA A 775 -0.02 -14.60 -25.87
CA ALA A 775 -0.14 -16.02 -25.56
C ALA A 775 -0.52 -16.24 -24.09
N PRO A 776 -1.15 -17.38 -23.74
CA PRO A 776 -1.37 -17.77 -22.34
C PRO A 776 -0.05 -17.80 -21.56
N LYS A 777 -0.10 -17.49 -20.26
CA LYS A 777 1.06 -17.76 -19.39
C LYS A 777 1.31 -19.26 -19.37
N ALA A 778 2.58 -19.67 -19.33
CA ALA A 778 2.90 -21.09 -19.25
C ALA A 778 4.24 -21.35 -18.56
N VAL A 779 4.27 -22.43 -17.79
CA VAL A 779 5.53 -23.11 -17.44
C VAL A 779 5.92 -23.96 -18.63
N GLU A 780 7.11 -23.75 -19.17
CA GLU A 780 7.61 -24.44 -20.36
C GLU A 780 8.11 -25.85 -20.04
N ALA A 781 7.98 -26.79 -20.98
CA ALA A 781 8.62 -28.08 -20.87
C ALA A 781 10.15 -27.93 -20.93
N ALA A 782 10.83 -28.08 -19.80
CA ALA A 782 12.28 -27.92 -19.67
C ALA A 782 12.83 -28.66 -18.44
N GLU A 783 14.16 -28.68 -18.33
CA GLU A 783 14.86 -28.93 -17.07
C GLU A 783 15.15 -27.59 -16.40
N TYR A 784 14.66 -27.44 -15.17
CA TYR A 784 14.83 -26.27 -14.33
C TYR A 784 15.90 -26.59 -13.28
N GLU A 785 16.90 -25.72 -13.17
CA GLU A 785 17.82 -25.73 -12.04
C GLU A 785 17.18 -24.96 -10.89
N LEU A 786 17.06 -25.62 -9.74
CA LEU A 786 16.56 -25.07 -8.49
C LEU A 786 17.75 -24.88 -7.55
N THR A 787 18.00 -23.65 -7.11
CA THR A 787 19.16 -23.26 -6.30
C THR A 787 18.68 -22.86 -4.91
N VAL A 788 19.30 -23.41 -3.87
CA VAL A 788 19.02 -23.00 -2.48
C VAL A 788 19.94 -21.84 -2.10
N GLY A 789 19.38 -20.75 -1.59
CA GLY A 789 20.08 -19.49 -1.37
C GLY A 789 20.57 -18.85 -2.68
N GLN A 790 21.38 -17.80 -2.57
CA GLN A 790 21.84 -17.05 -3.74
C GLN A 790 22.82 -17.83 -4.64
N ASP A 791 23.73 -18.61 -4.03
CA ASP A 791 24.80 -19.37 -4.70
C ASP A 791 25.01 -20.78 -4.09
N GLY A 792 23.98 -21.34 -3.46
CA GLY A 792 24.09 -22.62 -2.74
C GLY A 792 23.92 -23.86 -3.64
N PRO A 793 23.65 -25.03 -3.04
CA PRO A 793 23.53 -26.28 -3.78
C PRO A 793 22.30 -26.28 -4.67
N THR A 794 22.37 -27.05 -5.76
CA THR A 794 21.30 -27.12 -6.78
C THR A 794 20.68 -28.50 -6.93
N ALA A 795 19.40 -28.53 -7.29
CA ALA A 795 18.65 -29.71 -7.70
C ALA A 795 17.99 -29.47 -9.06
N THR A 796 17.72 -30.55 -9.80
CA THR A 796 17.08 -30.46 -11.12
C THR A 796 15.63 -30.91 -11.04
N LEU A 797 14.72 -30.06 -11.51
CA LEU A 797 13.31 -30.37 -11.75
C LEU A 797 13.06 -30.53 -13.24
N THR A 798 12.42 -31.62 -13.67
CA THR A 798 11.99 -31.79 -15.07
C THR A 798 10.49 -31.53 -15.22
N VAL A 799 10.11 -30.58 -16.09
CA VAL A 799 8.71 -30.39 -16.52
C VAL A 799 8.54 -30.98 -17.91
N LYS A 800 7.59 -31.92 -18.09
CA LYS A 800 7.44 -32.65 -19.35
C LYS A 800 6.55 -31.97 -20.38
N ASN A 801 5.49 -31.29 -19.93
CA ASN A 801 4.52 -30.64 -20.80
C ASN A 801 4.42 -29.16 -20.46
N THR A 802 4.44 -28.31 -21.49
CA THR A 802 4.13 -26.89 -21.35
C THR A 802 2.65 -26.73 -21.00
N ALA A 803 2.34 -26.01 -19.94
CA ALA A 803 0.97 -25.66 -19.59
C ALA A 803 0.90 -24.40 -18.73
N SER A 804 -0.24 -23.71 -18.81
CA SER A 804 -0.60 -22.66 -17.87
C SER A 804 -1.05 -23.24 -16.54
N ILE A 805 -0.64 -22.61 -15.46
CA ILE A 805 -1.18 -22.81 -14.11
C ILE A 805 -2.19 -21.72 -13.80
N THR A 806 -1.84 -20.45 -14.02
CA THR A 806 -2.68 -19.33 -13.57
C THR A 806 -3.61 -18.81 -14.67
N ASP A 807 -3.15 -18.69 -15.91
CA ASP A 807 -3.85 -17.90 -16.94
C ASP A 807 -3.96 -18.68 -18.27
N PRO A 808 -4.82 -19.71 -18.34
CA PRO A 808 -4.95 -20.57 -19.52
C PRO A 808 -5.67 -19.88 -20.68
N ASP A 809 -6.56 -18.92 -20.38
CA ASP A 809 -7.39 -18.19 -21.32
C ASP A 809 -7.14 -16.68 -21.13
N PRO A 810 -5.98 -16.17 -21.61
CA PRO A 810 -5.60 -14.79 -21.36
C PRO A 810 -6.59 -13.86 -22.01
N VAL A 811 -6.92 -12.74 -21.37
CA VAL A 811 -7.68 -11.69 -22.03
C VAL A 811 -6.74 -10.74 -22.76
N PRO A 812 -6.58 -10.85 -24.09
CA PRO A 812 -5.61 -10.06 -24.81
C PRO A 812 -6.28 -8.76 -25.27
N GLY A 813 -5.70 -7.61 -24.90
CA GLY A 813 -6.10 -6.23 -25.27
C GLY A 813 -7.24 -6.06 -26.27
N ARG A 814 -8.49 -6.24 -25.83
CA ARG A 814 -9.64 -6.14 -26.73
C ARG A 814 -10.00 -4.68 -26.93
N GLU A 815 -9.53 -4.09 -28.02
CA GLU A 815 -10.33 -3.09 -28.72
C GLU A 815 -11.60 -3.81 -29.21
N THR A 816 -12.74 -3.54 -28.60
CA THR A 816 -14.01 -3.77 -29.30
C THR A 816 -14.04 -2.78 -30.45
N ASP A 817 -14.16 -3.26 -31.68
CA ASP A 817 -14.41 -2.44 -32.87
C ASP A 817 -15.41 -1.32 -32.53
N ALA A 818 -14.93 -0.08 -32.42
CA ALA A 818 -15.76 1.10 -32.30
C ALA A 818 -16.46 1.32 -33.65
N GLY A 819 -17.57 0.64 -33.84
CA GLY A 819 -18.32 0.66 -35.08
C GLY A 819 -19.59 -0.18 -35.05
N ASP A 820 -20.54 0.15 -34.17
CA ASP A 820 -21.94 0.39 -34.58
C ASP A 820 -22.81 0.82 -33.39
N GLY A 821 -23.65 1.84 -33.62
CA GLY A 821 -24.48 2.51 -32.63
C GLY A 821 -25.63 1.67 -32.05
N PRO A 822 -26.46 2.27 -31.17
CA PRO A 822 -27.38 1.53 -30.34
C PRO A 822 -28.57 1.03 -31.15
N GLY A 823 -28.87 -0.26 -31.00
CA GLY A 823 -30.20 -0.81 -31.24
C GLY A 823 -30.24 -2.01 -32.18
N ARG A 824 -30.43 -3.20 -31.60
CA ARG A 824 -31.69 -3.94 -31.78
C ARG A 824 -31.73 -5.20 -30.93
N SER A 825 -32.85 -5.29 -30.22
CA SER A 825 -33.45 -6.43 -29.53
C SER A 825 -33.17 -7.81 -30.15
N ASP A 826 -32.85 -8.75 -29.26
CA ASP A 826 -33.06 -10.18 -29.47
C ASP A 826 -34.54 -10.48 -29.75
N GLU A 827 -34.83 -11.06 -30.92
CA GLU A 827 -36.02 -11.88 -31.13
C GLU A 827 -35.64 -13.16 -31.88
N ALA A 828 -36.01 -14.28 -31.27
CA ALA A 828 -35.87 -15.63 -31.78
C ALA A 828 -36.76 -15.92 -33.01
N ALA A 829 -36.27 -16.75 -33.97
CA ALA A 829 -37.06 -17.81 -34.63
C ALA A 829 -36.26 -18.56 -35.74
N ASP A 830 -36.16 -19.88 -35.55
CA ASP A 830 -36.42 -20.99 -36.48
C ASP A 830 -35.99 -20.93 -37.98
N GLY A 831 -35.07 -21.84 -38.32
CA GLY A 831 -35.01 -22.70 -39.52
C GLY A 831 -35.21 -22.14 -40.94
N ASN A 832 -34.16 -22.20 -41.78
CA ASN A 832 -34.24 -22.81 -43.13
C ASN A 832 -32.86 -23.05 -43.76
N GLN A 833 -32.73 -24.16 -44.49
CA GLN A 833 -31.58 -24.52 -45.31
C GLN A 833 -31.41 -23.59 -46.52
N GLY A 834 -30.17 -23.24 -46.87
CA GLY A 834 -29.86 -22.51 -48.10
C GLY A 834 -28.36 -22.31 -48.35
N ASN A 835 -27.80 -23.20 -49.18
CA ASN A 835 -26.43 -23.27 -49.67
C ASN A 835 -25.87 -21.95 -50.26
N GLY A 836 -24.64 -21.57 -49.88
CA GLY A 836 -23.86 -20.50 -50.51
C GLY A 836 -22.49 -20.33 -49.85
N GLY A 837 -21.43 -20.91 -50.43
CA GLY A 837 -20.08 -20.91 -49.88
C GLY A 837 -19.36 -19.57 -49.94
N GLY A 838 -18.53 -19.34 -48.93
CA GLY A 838 -17.52 -18.29 -48.83
C GLY A 838 -16.78 -18.45 -47.51
N ASN A 839 -15.67 -19.21 -47.51
CA ASN A 839 -14.73 -19.24 -46.39
C ASN A 839 -14.07 -17.86 -46.32
N ASP A 840 -14.33 -17.11 -45.26
CA ASP A 840 -13.49 -15.99 -44.83
C ASP A 840 -12.69 -16.46 -43.61
N GLU A 841 -11.61 -17.21 -43.88
CA GLU A 841 -10.58 -17.47 -42.88
C GLU A 841 -9.79 -16.17 -42.71
N ARG A 842 -10.13 -15.40 -41.68
CA ARG A 842 -9.36 -14.24 -41.25
C ARG A 842 -7.97 -14.71 -40.84
N ARG A 843 -6.95 -14.24 -41.55
CA ARG A 843 -5.53 -14.43 -41.22
C ARG A 843 -5.07 -13.27 -40.36
N ASP A 844 -4.22 -13.54 -39.36
CA ASP A 844 -3.52 -12.51 -38.60
C ASP A 844 -2.80 -11.51 -39.54
N PRO A 845 -2.84 -10.21 -39.22
CA PRO A 845 -2.23 -9.17 -40.04
C PRO A 845 -0.73 -9.42 -40.19
N THR A 846 -0.26 -9.30 -41.42
CA THR A 846 1.13 -9.51 -41.82
C THR A 846 1.90 -8.20 -41.79
N MET A 847 3.23 -8.28 -41.83
CA MET A 847 4.09 -7.09 -41.93
C MET A 847 3.80 -6.26 -43.19
N ASP A 848 3.28 -6.89 -44.25
CA ASP A 848 2.88 -6.20 -45.47
C ASP A 848 1.62 -5.33 -45.24
N ASP A 849 0.70 -5.76 -44.38
CA ASP A 849 -0.50 -4.98 -44.01
C ASP A 849 -0.14 -3.73 -43.19
N VAL A 850 0.89 -3.81 -42.35
CA VAL A 850 1.42 -2.66 -41.59
C VAL A 850 2.14 -1.69 -42.52
N VAL A 851 2.87 -2.19 -43.52
CA VAL A 851 3.53 -1.34 -44.53
C VAL A 851 2.48 -0.62 -45.38
N ASP A 852 1.41 -1.29 -45.79
CA ASP A 852 0.32 -0.69 -46.56
C ASP A 852 -0.40 0.40 -45.74
N LEU A 853 -0.62 0.17 -44.44
CA LEU A 853 -1.20 1.18 -43.54
C LEU A 853 -0.29 2.42 -43.40
N LEU A 854 1.03 2.21 -43.27
CA LEU A 854 2.00 3.30 -43.18
C LEU A 854 2.13 4.09 -44.49
N ASP A 855 2.00 3.41 -45.64
CA ASP A 855 1.98 4.06 -46.95
C ASP A 855 0.66 4.80 -47.22
N GLU A 856 -0.45 4.35 -46.65
CA GLU A 856 -1.73 5.06 -46.68
C GLU A 856 -1.68 6.34 -45.85
N VAL A 857 -1.13 6.27 -44.62
CA VAL A 857 -0.89 7.45 -43.77
C VAL A 857 0.01 8.48 -44.46
N ARG A 858 1.07 8.03 -45.15
CA ARG A 858 1.96 8.89 -45.94
C ARG A 858 1.32 9.51 -47.18
N ARG A 859 0.24 8.93 -47.71
CA ARG A 859 -0.52 9.50 -48.84
C ARG A 859 -1.56 10.53 -48.39
N THR A 860 -1.96 10.47 -47.12
CA THR A 860 -2.92 11.40 -46.51
C THR A 860 -2.27 12.57 -45.75
N SER A 861 -0.94 12.56 -45.59
CA SER A 861 -0.10 13.70 -45.16
C SER A 861 0.56 14.38 -46.36
#